data_AF-A0A3M1P335-F1
#
_entry.id   AF-A0A3M1P335-F1
#
_cell.length_a   1.000
_cell.length_b   1.000
_cell.length_c   1.000
_cell.angle_alpha   90.00
_cell.angle_beta   90.00
_cell.angle_gamma   90.00
#
_symmetry.space_group_name_H-M   'P 1'
#
loop_
_entity.id
_entity.type
_entity.pdbx_description
1 polymer ?
#
loop_
_entity_poly.entity_id
_entity_poly.type
_entity_poly.pdbx_seq_one_letter_code
_entity_poly.pdbx_strand_id
1 'polypeptide(L)'
;METIKLTLRLRDEDNPSAGYRVRLDSRDLGEMEAVLPPLPDSLKAALADWKAAYAVQDGVRSHFRIGSITITHHSTQDVIQLSEKLREELNEWLNYGNKHWRELREALIPLLRRTGNGNGNENGNGNGDRPRLIIDLGHDDTLKRLPWQDWKLLRQHYYYNDAAIRVLNPPGIGLEKKSYPTTAKIRILVLVGESDDINTDLDLDAIQQIARENPDTVEVVSRLQPTPEALQSTLEDPQGFHILVYVGHSRSDDDGNVGWLLLNQTDEISIRNFKFALSKLVRKGLQLAIFNSCDGLGLAQQLAQIGVPRCIVMKEPVPDPVAVEFLQRFFHEFATKKRSLLTAMREARQGLEHFNLRYSEVTWLPTVCIKQNTEPLTWQLLLDHLQPEPVPPPPPDPPTPGGGDPPIQPPVSPIPANRRKWILGAGTAAVLLGAIALVSLRPVRCLFVQCKAPGTSNSQGLIGTAGQGNSSPTLLPHERLITAGDNANLLGSLKLADPYAGLKQAGINAFAAGDYNTAKAKFDELRERAEAQRQQYSADTDNPEHKKATAALQDPEVRIFRNNAEVRLRRQAGEPTYTIAAVVPLSEPNGTPINIGKQMLFGIAQAQDQAVNRTNAPIYLEVIIANDLNVPAQSRAIAEALVQPNLPALDGQPLLAVIGNYTSRGTCDSLPVYAAANQVVISPLSTVMNLRARCNGADVFFRTTSSTQIEARTLAEYLDQQKSQPRVAVFYNSEEFYSNDLRSQFEIELRGTIVHTFDLSDPQFDAEDALRQVEDVDALVVLPDGRTGNSAAFDRALAVIKADGGKRLILASAPIYTADWSNGGSSKDERLALSNRLIVATDWFAECAPDFDESANRYWLGRVNRVTAVSYEAIEVLLPKFRPGVTSDEIRQGLATAQAPSSIFPGKTISFDERGDRKDLTTRVLTTLVDDPDSPFDLVPGTVCP
;
A
#
# COMPACT_ATOMS: atom_id res chain seq x y z
N MET A 1 -5.06 34.76 -18.18
CA MET A 1 -4.22 34.73 -16.96
C MET A 1 -2.99 35.64 -17.06
N GLU A 2 -2.79 36.56 -16.11
CA GLU A 2 -1.54 37.33 -15.97
C GLU A 2 -0.40 36.41 -15.46
N THR A 3 0.84 36.61 -15.89
CA THR A 3 2.02 35.96 -15.31
C THR A 3 2.87 37.00 -14.61
N ILE A 4 3.24 36.71 -13.36
CA ILE A 4 4.16 37.49 -12.55
C ILE A 4 5.45 36.68 -12.45
N LYS A 5 6.58 37.29 -12.83
CA LYS A 5 7.88 36.63 -12.81
C LYS A 5 8.77 37.27 -11.75
N LEU A 6 9.29 36.47 -10.84
CA LEU A 6 10.27 36.88 -9.84
C LEU A 6 11.61 36.25 -10.19
N THR A 7 12.59 37.04 -10.62
CA THR A 7 13.91 36.58 -11.07
C THR A 7 14.96 36.89 -10.03
N LEU A 8 15.67 35.89 -9.53
CA LEU A 8 16.80 36.03 -8.62
C LEU A 8 18.08 35.62 -9.35
N ARG A 9 19.09 36.48 -9.31
CA ARG A 9 20.44 36.22 -9.85
C ARG A 9 21.49 36.70 -8.87
N LEU A 10 22.65 36.03 -8.82
CA LEU A 10 23.79 36.57 -8.09
C LEU A 10 24.10 37.98 -8.60
N ARG A 11 24.32 38.90 -7.67
CA ARG A 11 24.61 40.30 -8.01
C ARG A 11 25.97 40.44 -8.67
N ASP A 12 26.90 39.60 -8.26
CA ASP A 12 28.27 39.45 -8.74
C ASP A 12 28.57 37.95 -8.77
N GLU A 13 28.86 37.39 -9.95
CA GLU A 13 29.16 35.96 -10.09
C GLU A 13 30.50 35.59 -9.43
N ASP A 14 31.43 36.54 -9.33
CA ASP A 14 32.74 36.36 -8.71
C ASP A 14 32.71 36.66 -7.19
N ASN A 15 31.62 37.24 -6.69
CA ASN A 15 31.45 37.54 -5.26
C ASN A 15 30.05 37.19 -4.74
N PRO A 16 29.82 35.93 -4.32
CA PRO A 16 28.55 35.47 -3.77
C PRO A 16 28.07 36.24 -2.53
N SER A 17 28.99 36.91 -1.80
CA SER A 17 28.64 37.74 -0.64
C SER A 17 27.90 39.03 -1.02
N ALA A 18 27.90 39.41 -2.30
CA ALA A 18 27.21 40.59 -2.81
C ALA A 18 25.67 40.45 -2.80
N GLY A 19 25.16 39.25 -2.53
CA GLY A 19 23.73 38.93 -2.47
C GLY A 19 23.10 38.70 -3.84
N TYR A 20 21.77 38.74 -3.87
CA TYR A 20 20.99 38.47 -5.08
C TYR A 20 20.33 39.74 -5.60
N ARG A 21 20.49 40.01 -6.89
CA ARG A 21 19.63 40.94 -7.63
C ARG A 21 18.29 40.26 -7.83
N VAL A 22 17.21 40.90 -7.37
CA VAL A 22 15.84 40.41 -7.55
C VAL A 22 15.09 41.34 -8.47
N ARG A 23 14.51 40.79 -9.54
CA ARG A 23 13.67 41.51 -10.50
C ARG A 23 12.26 40.96 -10.48
N LEU A 24 11.28 41.85 -10.40
CA LEU A 24 9.86 41.55 -10.50
C LEU A 24 9.34 42.09 -11.83
N ASP A 25 8.87 41.18 -12.70
CA ASP A 25 8.28 41.51 -13.98
C ASP A 25 6.77 41.21 -13.95
N SER A 26 5.94 42.23 -14.15
CA SER A 26 4.49 42.12 -14.36
C SER A 26 4.07 43.09 -15.47
N ARG A 27 2.96 42.75 -16.16
CA ARG A 27 2.38 43.60 -17.20
C ARG A 27 2.01 45.00 -16.67
N ASP A 28 1.63 45.09 -15.39
CA ASP A 28 0.97 46.28 -14.84
C ASP A 28 1.89 47.18 -13.99
N LEU A 29 2.98 46.64 -13.44
CA LEU A 29 3.97 47.41 -12.66
C LEU A 29 5.26 47.71 -13.44
N GLY A 30 5.46 47.10 -14.61
CA GLY A 30 6.77 47.14 -15.30
C GLY A 30 7.81 46.31 -14.55
N GLU A 31 9.10 46.57 -14.84
CA GLU A 31 10.22 45.92 -14.14
C GLU A 31 10.55 46.69 -12.86
N MET A 32 10.48 46.01 -11.71
CA MET A 32 11.03 46.51 -10.43
C MET A 32 12.28 45.72 -10.09
N GLU A 33 13.31 46.39 -9.58
CA GLU A 33 14.54 45.74 -9.11
C GLU A 33 14.80 46.05 -7.63
N ALA A 34 15.28 45.04 -6.90
CA ALA A 34 15.77 45.17 -5.55
C ALA A 34 16.99 44.24 -5.32
N VAL A 35 17.57 44.33 -4.13
CA VAL A 35 18.67 43.46 -3.72
C VAL A 35 18.28 42.74 -2.43
N LEU A 36 18.41 41.42 -2.47
CA LEU A 36 18.28 40.53 -1.32
C LEU A 36 19.71 40.19 -0.83
N PRO A 37 19.95 40.10 0.49
CA PRO A 37 21.25 39.72 1.01
C PRO A 37 21.64 38.29 0.58
N PRO A 38 22.94 37.93 0.67
CA PRO A 38 23.38 36.57 0.39
C PRO A 38 22.63 35.55 1.23
N LEU A 39 22.54 34.32 0.73
CA LEU A 39 21.84 33.23 1.41
C LEU A 39 22.56 32.94 2.75
N PRO A 40 21.89 33.10 3.91
CA PRO A 40 22.52 32.90 5.20
C PRO A 40 23.02 31.47 5.37
N ASP A 41 24.16 31.29 6.03
CA ASP A 41 24.69 29.95 6.29
C ASP A 41 23.78 29.16 7.25
N SER A 42 23.04 29.85 8.13
CA SER A 42 22.00 29.25 8.98
C SER A 42 20.88 28.61 8.16
N LEU A 43 20.43 29.29 7.10
CA LEU A 43 19.41 28.78 6.18
C LEU A 43 19.93 27.60 5.35
N LYS A 44 21.18 27.66 4.87
CA LYS A 44 21.81 26.52 4.17
C LYS A 44 21.93 25.31 5.09
N ALA A 45 22.36 25.51 6.33
CA ALA A 45 22.46 24.46 7.33
C ALA A 45 21.08 23.87 7.66
N ALA A 46 20.06 24.71 7.90
CA ALA A 46 18.70 24.24 8.18
C ALA A 46 18.12 23.42 7.02
N LEU A 47 18.42 23.79 5.76
CA LEU A 47 18.01 23.00 4.59
C LEU A 47 18.73 21.66 4.55
N ALA A 48 20.04 21.63 4.79
CA ALA A 48 20.83 20.40 4.82
C ALA A 48 20.39 19.46 5.94
N ASP A 49 20.19 19.99 7.15
CA ASP A 49 19.77 19.24 8.34
C ASP A 49 18.38 18.60 8.12
N TRP A 50 17.41 19.39 7.66
CA TRP A 50 16.07 18.88 7.36
C TRP A 50 16.11 17.79 6.28
N LYS A 51 16.86 18.01 5.19
CA LYS A 51 17.00 17.02 4.11
C LYS A 51 17.58 15.70 4.62
N ALA A 52 18.66 15.76 5.39
CA ALA A 52 19.33 14.59 5.92
C ALA A 52 18.40 13.78 6.84
N ALA A 53 17.69 14.46 7.73
CA ALA A 53 16.76 13.83 8.66
C ALA A 53 15.49 13.28 7.98
N TYR A 54 14.99 13.99 6.95
CA TYR A 54 13.81 13.58 6.19
C TYR A 54 14.09 12.35 5.31
N ALA A 55 15.27 12.28 4.69
CA ALA A 55 15.62 11.20 3.76
C ALA A 55 15.72 9.80 4.42
N VAL A 56 15.92 9.74 5.74
CA VAL A 56 16.05 8.48 6.51
C VAL A 56 14.76 8.05 7.20
N GLN A 57 13.62 8.71 6.93
CA GLN A 57 12.32 8.30 7.49
C GLN A 57 11.78 7.03 6.82
N ASP A 58 11.16 6.15 7.61
CA ASP A 58 10.63 4.86 7.14
C ASP A 58 9.59 4.98 6.02
N GLY A 59 9.86 4.33 4.88
CA GLY A 59 8.97 4.31 3.72
C GLY A 59 9.16 5.46 2.74
N VAL A 60 10.15 6.34 2.95
CA VAL A 60 10.66 7.27 1.94
C VAL A 60 11.34 6.47 0.83
N ARG A 61 10.87 6.59 -0.43
CA ARG A 61 11.46 5.89 -1.59
C ARG A 61 12.89 6.40 -1.80
N SER A 62 13.91 5.74 -1.26
CA SER A 62 15.31 6.14 -1.44
C SER A 62 16.19 4.92 -1.79
N HIS A 63 16.97 5.03 -2.86
CA HIS A 63 17.88 3.97 -3.32
C HIS A 63 19.36 4.33 -3.14
N PHE A 64 19.66 5.27 -2.24
CA PHE A 64 21.03 5.74 -2.01
C PHE A 64 21.72 4.97 -0.88
N ARG A 65 22.86 4.35 -1.21
CA ARG A 65 23.95 4.12 -0.26
C ARG A 65 24.43 5.48 0.24
N ILE A 66 24.07 5.83 1.47
CA ILE A 66 24.68 6.96 2.17
C ILE A 66 26.15 6.59 2.39
N GLY A 67 27.07 7.22 1.65
CA GLY A 67 28.49 7.15 1.94
C GLY A 67 28.71 7.64 3.37
N SER A 68 29.24 6.76 4.23
CA SER A 68 29.72 7.02 5.61
C SER A 68 29.22 8.31 6.28
N ILE A 69 27.93 8.45 6.50
CA ILE A 69 27.39 9.40 7.47
C ILE A 69 26.75 8.56 8.55
N THR A 70 27.21 8.75 9.79
CA THR A 70 26.68 8.13 10.99
C THR A 70 25.16 8.29 10.99
N ILE A 71 24.42 7.20 10.77
CA ILE A 71 22.96 7.20 10.80
C ILE A 71 22.57 7.61 12.22
N THR A 72 22.19 8.86 12.38
CA THR A 72 21.62 9.39 13.61
C THR A 72 20.12 9.21 13.43
N HIS A 73 19.51 8.30 14.20
CA HIS A 73 18.06 8.12 14.19
C HIS A 73 17.42 9.43 14.66
N HIS A 74 16.72 10.12 13.77
CA HIS A 74 15.91 11.28 14.10
C HIS A 74 14.48 10.81 14.39
N SER A 75 13.95 11.16 15.56
CA SER A 75 12.53 10.94 15.85
C SER A 75 11.66 11.79 14.91
N THR A 76 10.38 11.43 14.72
CA THR A 76 9.44 12.27 13.95
C THR A 76 9.39 13.70 14.48
N GLN A 77 9.53 13.88 15.81
CA GLN A 77 9.56 15.19 16.45
C GLN A 77 10.80 16.00 16.06
N ASP A 78 11.97 15.35 15.91
CA ASP A 78 13.20 16.02 15.49
C ASP A 78 13.06 16.57 14.06
N VAL A 79 12.47 15.79 13.14
CA VAL A 79 12.26 16.23 11.76
C VAL A 79 11.22 17.37 11.67
N ILE A 80 10.24 17.40 12.57
CA ILE A 80 9.30 18.54 12.71
C ILE A 80 10.05 19.79 13.17
N GLN A 81 10.91 19.70 14.20
CA GLN A 81 11.68 20.86 14.66
C GLN A 81 12.63 21.39 13.58
N LEU A 82 13.27 20.50 12.83
CA LEU A 82 14.15 20.89 11.72
C LEU A 82 13.36 21.57 10.59
N SER A 83 12.14 21.12 10.30
CA SER A 83 11.29 21.75 9.29
C SER A 83 10.77 23.12 9.73
N GLU A 84 10.40 23.27 11.00
CA GLU A 84 10.05 24.57 11.60
C GLU A 84 11.22 25.55 11.54
N LYS A 85 12.43 25.11 11.90
CA LYS A 85 13.65 25.92 11.80
C LYS A 85 13.94 26.36 10.36
N LEU A 86 13.86 25.45 9.39
CA LEU A 86 14.04 25.79 7.97
C LEU A 86 13.03 26.84 7.50
N ARG A 87 11.76 26.67 7.89
CA ARG A 87 10.68 27.61 7.59
C ARG A 87 10.93 28.98 8.23
N GLU A 88 11.41 29.04 9.46
CA GLU A 88 11.75 30.28 10.16
C GLU A 88 12.90 31.01 9.47
N GLU A 89 14.02 30.33 9.24
CA GLU A 89 15.21 30.87 8.58
C GLU A 89 14.91 31.38 7.16
N LEU A 90 14.10 30.64 6.39
CA LEU A 90 13.65 31.07 5.06
C LEU A 90 12.89 32.39 5.15
N ASN A 91 11.96 32.47 6.09
CA ASN A 91 11.11 33.64 6.25
C ASN A 91 11.86 34.81 6.86
N GLU A 92 12.81 34.58 7.75
CA GLU A 92 13.72 35.59 8.24
C GLU A 92 14.51 36.19 7.09
N TRP A 93 15.18 35.37 6.26
CA TRP A 93 15.92 35.85 5.09
C TRP A 93 15.06 36.64 4.11
N LEU A 94 13.86 36.13 3.76
CA LEU A 94 12.94 36.83 2.87
C LEU A 94 12.29 38.07 3.50
N ASN A 95 12.39 38.25 4.82
CA ASN A 95 12.00 39.47 5.52
C ASN A 95 13.17 40.42 5.76
N TYR A 96 14.39 39.90 5.76
CA TYR A 96 15.63 40.62 5.98
C TYR A 96 16.09 41.26 4.67
N GLY A 97 15.83 42.55 4.52
CA GLY A 97 16.29 43.30 3.36
C GLY A 97 16.18 44.79 3.53
N ASN A 98 16.88 45.51 2.65
CA ASN A 98 16.84 46.96 2.62
C ASN A 98 15.43 47.47 2.22
N LYS A 99 15.23 48.79 2.30
CA LYS A 99 13.95 49.43 1.95
C LYS A 99 13.40 48.99 0.59
N HIS A 100 14.26 48.89 -0.43
CA HIS A 100 13.87 48.53 -1.80
C HIS A 100 13.36 47.08 -1.90
N TRP A 101 13.96 46.12 -1.17
CA TRP A 101 13.44 44.75 -1.12
C TRP A 101 12.04 44.69 -0.51
N ARG A 102 11.82 45.41 0.60
CA ARG A 102 10.50 45.45 1.25
C ARG A 102 9.43 46.02 0.31
N GLU A 103 9.76 47.10 -0.42
CA GLU A 103 8.86 47.70 -1.41
C GLU A 103 8.52 46.72 -2.55
N LEU A 104 9.51 46.04 -3.13
CA LEU A 104 9.29 45.03 -4.19
C LEU A 104 8.47 43.85 -3.67
N ARG A 105 8.81 43.33 -2.48
CA ARG A 105 8.09 42.24 -1.82
C ARG A 105 6.63 42.61 -1.57
N GLU A 106 6.37 43.79 -1.03
CA GLU A 106 5.00 44.26 -0.74
C GLU A 106 4.20 44.53 -2.02
N ALA A 107 4.86 44.90 -3.13
CA ALA A 107 4.22 45.03 -4.44
C ALA A 107 3.67 43.69 -5.00
N LEU A 108 4.15 42.53 -4.51
CA LEU A 108 3.54 41.23 -4.84
C LEU A 108 2.12 41.08 -4.26
N ILE A 109 1.80 41.76 -3.15
CA ILE A 109 0.53 41.64 -2.41
C ILE A 109 -0.69 42.21 -3.17
N PRO A 110 -0.61 43.32 -3.89
CA PRO A 110 -1.71 43.72 -4.76
C PRO A 110 -1.72 42.96 -6.10
N LEU A 111 -0.56 42.55 -6.62
CA LEU A 111 -0.47 41.92 -7.94
C LEU A 111 -1.14 40.55 -8.00
N LEU A 112 -0.71 39.62 -7.15
CA LEU A 112 -1.19 38.25 -7.15
C LEU A 112 -2.68 38.15 -6.66
N ARG A 113 -3.25 39.19 -6.01
CA ARG A 113 -4.58 39.20 -5.33
C ARG A 113 -5.72 39.46 -6.29
N ARG A 114 -5.37 39.91 -7.49
CA ARG A 114 -6.33 40.23 -8.54
C ARG A 114 -7.05 38.95 -8.97
N THR A 115 -8.36 38.95 -8.85
CA THR A 115 -9.24 38.01 -9.57
C THR A 115 -9.52 38.62 -10.94
N GLY A 116 -9.36 37.86 -12.03
CA GLY A 116 -9.63 38.37 -13.37
C GLY A 116 -10.99 39.06 -13.47
N ASN A 117 -11.04 40.25 -14.08
CA ASN A 117 -12.27 40.98 -14.38
C ASN A 117 -13.13 40.17 -15.38
N GLY A 118 -14.06 39.38 -14.85
CA GLY A 118 -15.21 38.84 -15.58
C GLY A 118 -16.49 39.40 -14.97
N ASN A 119 -17.24 40.18 -15.76
CA ASN A 119 -18.52 40.76 -15.34
C ASN A 119 -19.51 39.71 -14.81
N GLY A 120 -19.99 39.92 -13.57
CA GLY A 120 -21.35 39.59 -13.11
C GLY A 120 -21.77 38.11 -13.05
N ASN A 121 -21.59 37.47 -11.90
CA ASN A 121 -22.67 36.76 -11.20
C ASN A 121 -22.23 36.31 -9.80
N GLU A 122 -22.97 36.74 -8.77
CA GLU A 122 -22.81 36.40 -7.36
C GLU A 122 -23.32 34.98 -7.02
N ASN A 123 -22.87 33.98 -7.77
CA ASN A 123 -23.00 32.57 -7.37
C ASN A 123 -21.59 32.00 -7.27
N GLY A 124 -21.17 31.62 -6.06
CA GLY A 124 -19.80 31.30 -5.67
C GLY A 124 -19.15 30.06 -6.31
N ASN A 125 -19.03 30.02 -7.64
CA ASN A 125 -18.14 29.14 -8.37
C ASN A 125 -16.92 29.95 -8.82
N GLY A 126 -15.90 30.03 -7.96
CA GLY A 126 -14.70 30.85 -8.12
C GLY A 126 -13.75 30.37 -9.22
N ASN A 127 -14.20 30.35 -10.48
CA ASN A 127 -13.40 29.99 -11.65
C ASN A 127 -12.72 31.22 -12.30
N GLY A 128 -12.35 32.21 -11.49
CA GLY A 128 -11.68 33.43 -11.94
C GLY A 128 -10.17 33.20 -12.09
N ASP A 129 -9.66 33.40 -13.31
CA ASP A 129 -8.24 33.29 -13.69
C ASP A 129 -7.34 34.18 -12.80
N ARG A 130 -6.65 33.59 -11.82
CA ARG A 130 -5.70 34.31 -10.92
C ARG A 130 -4.30 34.41 -11.53
N PRO A 131 -3.49 35.42 -11.19
CA PRO A 131 -2.13 35.55 -11.71
C PRO A 131 -1.24 34.36 -11.31
N ARG A 132 -0.39 33.90 -12.23
CA ARG A 132 0.59 32.83 -11.99
C ARG A 132 1.90 33.39 -11.52
N LEU A 133 2.50 32.82 -10.48
CA LEU A 133 3.84 33.17 -10.03
C LEU A 133 4.87 32.21 -10.63
N ILE A 134 5.86 32.75 -11.35
CA ILE A 134 7.02 31.99 -11.83
C ILE A 134 8.26 32.55 -11.14
N ILE A 135 8.99 31.71 -10.42
CA ILE A 135 10.23 32.06 -9.74
C ILE A 135 11.41 31.55 -10.56
N ASP A 136 12.27 32.46 -10.98
CA ASP A 136 13.42 32.18 -11.83
C ASP A 136 14.72 32.32 -11.02
N LEU A 137 15.27 31.18 -10.61
CA LEU A 137 16.37 31.06 -9.65
C LEU A 137 17.74 30.84 -10.31
N GLY A 138 17.80 30.81 -11.64
CA GLY A 138 19.06 30.65 -12.37
C GLY A 138 19.65 29.25 -12.21
N HIS A 139 20.97 29.18 -12.07
CA HIS A 139 21.72 27.93 -11.89
C HIS A 139 21.83 27.49 -10.43
N ASP A 140 21.30 28.27 -9.48
CA ASP A 140 21.43 27.99 -8.04
C ASP A 140 20.46 26.86 -7.62
N ASP A 141 21.01 25.65 -7.41
CA ASP A 141 20.22 24.48 -7.00
C ASP A 141 19.70 24.58 -5.57
N THR A 142 20.51 25.17 -4.67
CA THR A 142 20.14 25.39 -3.27
C THR A 142 18.86 26.23 -3.19
N LEU A 143 18.79 27.31 -3.97
CA LEU A 143 17.57 28.13 -4.04
C LEU A 143 16.37 27.34 -4.57
N LYS A 144 16.53 26.45 -5.55
CA LYS A 144 15.42 25.67 -6.13
C LYS A 144 14.82 24.68 -5.13
N ARG A 145 15.63 24.19 -4.19
CA ARG A 145 15.21 23.25 -3.13
C ARG A 145 14.46 23.92 -1.99
N LEU A 146 14.60 25.23 -1.78
CA LEU A 146 13.88 25.95 -0.72
C LEU A 146 12.34 25.80 -0.85
N PRO A 147 11.61 25.74 0.28
CA PRO A 147 10.17 25.60 0.28
C PRO A 147 9.47 26.94 0.00
N TRP A 148 9.59 27.45 -1.24
CA TRP A 148 9.02 28.74 -1.67
C TRP A 148 7.52 28.87 -1.42
N GLN A 149 6.75 27.77 -1.52
CA GLN A 149 5.33 27.73 -1.19
C GLN A 149 5.04 28.11 0.27
N ASP A 150 6.03 27.95 1.14
CA ASP A 150 5.96 28.22 2.58
C ASP A 150 6.46 29.61 2.96
N TRP A 151 6.83 30.43 1.96
CA TRP A 151 7.04 31.85 2.13
C TRP A 151 5.80 32.47 2.76
N LYS A 152 5.95 33.07 3.94
CA LYS A 152 4.91 33.68 4.77
C LYS A 152 4.04 34.65 3.98
N LEU A 153 4.62 35.43 3.06
CA LEU A 153 3.84 36.31 2.18
C LEU A 153 2.86 35.50 1.30
N LEU A 154 3.33 34.39 0.73
CA LEU A 154 2.48 33.52 -0.09
C LEU A 154 1.44 32.80 0.76
N ARG A 155 1.81 32.23 1.91
CA ARG A 155 0.85 31.56 2.78
C ARG A 155 -0.23 32.48 3.36
N GLN A 156 0.16 33.65 3.86
CA GLN A 156 -0.74 34.56 4.57
C GLN A 156 -1.61 35.40 3.64
N HIS A 157 -1.14 35.70 2.43
CA HIS A 157 -1.82 36.61 1.51
C HIS A 157 -2.21 35.96 0.18
N TYR A 158 -1.71 34.76 -0.11
CA TYR A 158 -1.89 34.01 -1.36
C TYR A 158 -2.19 32.52 -1.18
N TYR A 159 -3.06 32.18 -0.24
CA TYR A 159 -3.54 30.81 -0.04
C TYR A 159 -4.04 30.12 -1.33
N TYR A 160 -4.39 30.90 -2.37
CA TYR A 160 -4.94 30.43 -3.63
C TYR A 160 -3.98 30.49 -4.84
N ASN A 161 -2.69 30.79 -4.69
CA ASN A 161 -1.75 30.77 -5.83
C ASN A 161 -0.56 29.88 -5.49
N ASP A 162 -0.16 29.03 -6.44
CA ASP A 162 1.07 28.23 -6.33
C ASP A 162 2.19 28.83 -7.21
N ALA A 163 3.44 28.56 -6.86
CA ALA A 163 4.63 29.04 -7.54
C ALA A 163 5.27 27.94 -8.38
N ALA A 164 5.57 28.26 -9.65
CA ALA A 164 6.38 27.41 -10.51
C ALA A 164 7.85 27.82 -10.48
N ILE A 165 8.76 26.86 -10.55
CA ILE A 165 10.20 27.10 -10.69
C ILE A 165 10.55 27.18 -12.18
N ARG A 166 11.26 28.22 -12.60
CA ARG A 166 11.79 28.30 -13.96
C ARG A 166 13.05 27.45 -14.09
N VAL A 167 13.09 26.59 -15.09
CA VAL A 167 14.28 25.85 -15.51
C VAL A 167 14.92 26.53 -16.72
N LEU A 168 16.25 26.49 -16.80
CA LEU A 168 17.00 27.32 -17.76
C LEU A 168 16.94 26.76 -19.19
N ASN A 169 16.91 27.68 -20.15
CA ASN A 169 16.98 27.37 -21.58
C ASN A 169 18.43 27.31 -22.05
N PRO A 170 18.77 26.40 -22.98
CA PRO A 170 19.97 26.55 -23.79
C PRO A 170 19.88 27.85 -24.61
N PRO A 171 20.95 28.67 -24.69
CA PRO A 171 20.97 29.84 -25.56
C PRO A 171 20.81 29.41 -27.04
N GLY A 172 19.96 30.11 -27.79
CA GLY A 172 19.80 29.93 -29.25
C GLY A 172 18.63 29.06 -29.73
N ILE A 173 17.86 28.43 -28.84
CA ILE A 173 16.61 27.75 -29.23
C ILE A 173 15.48 28.79 -29.27
N GLY A 174 15.07 29.17 -30.48
CA GLY A 174 13.95 30.09 -30.70
C GLY A 174 12.63 29.59 -30.11
N LEU A 175 11.61 30.46 -30.09
CA LEU A 175 10.25 30.10 -29.72
C LEU A 175 9.75 29.00 -30.69
N GLU A 176 9.82 27.74 -30.27
CA GLU A 176 9.26 26.64 -31.05
C GLU A 176 7.74 26.83 -31.13
N LYS A 177 7.18 26.70 -32.34
CA LYS A 177 5.72 26.66 -32.52
C LYS A 177 5.17 25.51 -31.68
N LYS A 178 4.21 25.80 -30.81
CA LYS A 178 3.49 24.77 -30.05
C LYS A 178 2.94 23.73 -31.01
N SER A 179 3.35 22.49 -30.81
CA SER A 179 2.81 21.31 -31.50
C SER A 179 2.01 20.51 -30.47
N TYR A 180 0.87 19.96 -30.88
CA TYR A 180 0.10 19.00 -30.08
C TYR A 180 0.06 17.68 -30.86
N PRO A 181 -0.06 16.53 -30.18
CA PRO A 181 -0.23 15.26 -30.84
C PRO A 181 -1.49 15.27 -31.74
N THR A 182 -1.38 14.74 -32.95
CA THR A 182 -2.52 14.64 -33.88
C THR A 182 -3.30 13.37 -33.60
N THR A 183 -4.14 13.38 -32.56
CA THR A 183 -4.85 12.18 -32.08
C THR A 183 -6.29 12.50 -31.70
N ALA A 184 -7.15 11.47 -31.71
CA ALA A 184 -8.55 11.58 -31.30
C ALA A 184 -8.75 11.60 -29.77
N LYS A 185 -7.74 11.15 -29.01
CA LYS A 185 -7.76 11.09 -27.54
C LYS A 185 -6.53 11.75 -26.94
N ILE A 186 -6.65 12.22 -25.69
CA ILE A 186 -5.53 12.61 -24.85
C ILE A 186 -4.76 11.35 -24.47
N ARG A 187 -3.61 11.16 -25.11
CA ARG A 187 -2.71 10.04 -24.85
C ARG A 187 -1.74 10.34 -23.70
N ILE A 188 -1.76 9.49 -22.67
CA ILE A 188 -0.85 9.50 -21.52
C ILE A 188 0.05 8.27 -21.61
N LEU A 189 1.36 8.47 -21.74
CA LEU A 189 2.35 7.40 -21.63
C LEU A 189 2.76 7.23 -20.17
N VAL A 190 2.55 6.05 -19.59
CA VAL A 190 3.01 5.71 -18.24
C VAL A 190 4.16 4.72 -18.34
N LEU A 191 5.34 5.14 -17.91
CA LEU A 191 6.52 4.30 -17.78
C LEU A 191 6.64 3.88 -16.33
N VAL A 192 6.39 2.59 -16.07
CA VAL A 192 6.64 1.99 -14.76
C VAL A 192 8.05 1.42 -14.79
N GLY A 193 8.94 2.00 -13.99
CA GLY A 193 10.32 1.58 -13.85
C GLY A 193 10.50 0.42 -12.86
N GLU A 194 11.75 0.25 -12.43
CA GLU A 194 12.12 -0.62 -11.31
C GLU A 194 11.26 -0.25 -10.08
N SER A 195 10.72 -1.27 -9.43
CA SER A 195 9.63 -1.15 -8.46
C SER A 195 9.82 -2.03 -7.22
N ASP A 196 11.01 -2.56 -7.00
CA ASP A 196 11.36 -3.27 -5.77
C ASP A 196 11.15 -2.29 -4.60
N ASP A 197 10.41 -2.76 -3.59
CA ASP A 197 10.03 -2.02 -2.37
C ASP A 197 9.12 -0.77 -2.56
N ILE A 198 8.55 -0.53 -3.75
CA ILE A 198 7.60 0.57 -4.00
C ILE A 198 6.36 0.12 -4.78
N ASN A 199 5.18 0.65 -4.45
CA ASN A 199 3.91 0.22 -5.05
C ASN A 199 3.57 1.03 -6.31
N THR A 200 4.24 0.71 -7.42
CA THR A 200 4.00 1.35 -8.72
C THR A 200 2.66 0.96 -9.37
N ASP A 201 2.01 -0.11 -8.90
CA ASP A 201 0.69 -0.52 -9.37
C ASP A 201 -0.40 0.47 -8.96
N LEU A 202 -0.35 0.97 -7.71
CA LEU A 202 -1.29 2.00 -7.26
C LEU A 202 -1.04 3.35 -7.94
N ASP A 203 0.23 3.67 -8.23
CA ASP A 203 0.57 4.83 -9.05
C ASP A 203 -0.04 4.70 -10.46
N LEU A 204 0.07 3.52 -11.08
CA LEU A 204 -0.52 3.25 -12.40
C LEU A 204 -2.05 3.27 -12.35
N ASP A 205 -2.68 2.67 -11.34
CA ASP A 205 -4.13 2.64 -11.19
C ASP A 205 -4.71 4.05 -11.02
N ALA A 206 -4.02 4.93 -10.26
CA ALA A 206 -4.39 6.33 -10.12
C ALA A 206 -4.48 7.07 -11.47
N ILE A 207 -3.61 6.72 -12.41
CA ILE A 207 -3.59 7.30 -13.77
C ILE A 207 -4.62 6.62 -14.67
N GLN A 208 -4.74 5.29 -14.60
CA GLN A 208 -5.72 4.52 -15.38
C GLN A 208 -7.16 4.88 -15.03
N GLN A 209 -7.42 5.30 -13.79
CA GLN A 209 -8.73 5.79 -13.35
C GLN A 209 -9.26 6.90 -14.25
N ILE A 210 -8.40 7.79 -14.77
CA ILE A 210 -8.80 8.88 -15.67
C ILE A 210 -9.34 8.33 -16.99
N ALA A 211 -8.71 7.29 -17.53
CA ALA A 211 -9.17 6.63 -18.75
C ALA A 211 -10.49 5.89 -18.54
N ARG A 212 -10.70 5.30 -17.36
CA ARG A 212 -11.98 4.68 -16.98
C ARG A 212 -13.10 5.71 -16.85
N GLU A 213 -12.79 6.89 -16.31
CA GLU A 213 -13.76 7.99 -16.18
C GLU A 213 -14.03 8.71 -17.51
N ASN A 214 -13.10 8.65 -18.47
CA ASN A 214 -13.16 9.39 -19.74
C ASN A 214 -12.76 8.52 -20.96
N PRO A 215 -13.41 7.36 -21.18
CA PRO A 215 -12.95 6.36 -22.16
C PRO A 215 -12.95 6.87 -23.61
N ASP A 216 -13.82 7.83 -23.94
CA ASP A 216 -13.93 8.39 -25.29
C ASP A 216 -12.85 9.43 -25.61
N THR A 217 -12.25 10.04 -24.58
CA THR A 217 -11.35 11.19 -24.75
C THR A 217 -9.94 10.97 -24.21
N VAL A 218 -9.69 9.86 -23.51
CA VAL A 218 -8.39 9.56 -22.88
C VAL A 218 -7.93 8.15 -23.24
N GLU A 219 -6.63 8.03 -23.53
CA GLU A 219 -5.93 6.76 -23.71
C GLU A 219 -4.72 6.73 -22.78
N VAL A 220 -4.61 5.70 -21.95
CA VAL A 220 -3.42 5.47 -21.12
C VAL A 220 -2.65 4.29 -21.72
N VAL A 221 -1.42 4.56 -22.15
CA VAL A 221 -0.49 3.54 -22.67
C VAL A 221 0.56 3.29 -21.60
N SER A 222 0.52 2.12 -20.96
CA SER A 222 1.51 1.74 -19.96
C SER A 222 2.61 0.87 -20.56
N ARG A 223 3.84 1.05 -20.05
CA ARG A 223 4.97 0.13 -20.26
C ARG A 223 5.53 -0.24 -18.90
N LEU A 224 5.42 -1.52 -18.56
CA LEU A 224 5.93 -2.07 -17.31
C LEU A 224 7.35 -2.54 -17.53
N GLN A 225 8.26 -1.98 -16.75
CA GLN A 225 9.69 -2.30 -16.71
C GLN A 225 10.33 -2.51 -18.10
N PRO A 226 10.21 -1.55 -19.04
CA PRO A 226 10.59 -1.77 -20.43
C PRO A 226 12.10 -1.89 -20.62
N THR A 227 12.54 -2.71 -21.57
CA THR A 227 13.94 -2.66 -22.04
C THR A 227 14.21 -1.33 -22.76
N PRO A 228 15.49 -0.91 -22.87
CA PRO A 228 15.88 0.26 -23.65
C PRO A 228 15.30 0.31 -25.08
N GLU A 229 15.26 -0.83 -25.78
CA GLU A 229 14.72 -0.95 -27.14
C GLU A 229 13.20 -0.75 -27.16
N ALA A 230 12.48 -1.41 -26.23
CA ALA A 230 11.04 -1.28 -26.10
C ALA A 230 10.63 0.16 -25.74
N LEU A 231 11.42 0.80 -24.88
CA LEU A 231 11.24 2.20 -24.52
C LEU A 231 11.49 3.11 -25.72
N GLN A 232 12.59 2.93 -26.46
CA GLN A 232 12.87 3.71 -27.65
C GLN A 232 11.73 3.59 -28.68
N SER A 233 11.26 2.37 -28.94
CA SER A 233 10.12 2.13 -29.83
C SER A 233 8.86 2.86 -29.36
N THR A 234 8.57 2.83 -28.06
CA THR A 234 7.40 3.51 -27.48
C THR A 234 7.50 5.03 -27.58
N LEU A 235 8.66 5.62 -27.26
CA LEU A 235 8.89 7.06 -27.39
C LEU A 235 8.81 7.55 -28.84
N GLU A 236 9.04 6.65 -29.80
CA GLU A 236 8.98 6.93 -31.23
C GLU A 236 7.60 6.72 -31.87
N ASP A 237 6.57 6.36 -31.09
CA ASP A 237 5.18 6.16 -31.56
C ASP A 237 4.73 7.32 -32.49
N PRO A 238 4.29 7.04 -33.72
CA PRO A 238 3.89 8.06 -34.70
C PRO A 238 2.80 9.02 -34.20
N GLN A 239 1.89 8.55 -33.32
CA GLN A 239 0.79 9.34 -32.78
C GLN A 239 1.23 10.31 -31.68
N GLY A 240 2.37 10.07 -31.03
CA GLY A 240 2.89 10.93 -29.94
C GLY A 240 2.06 10.85 -28.65
N PHE A 241 2.49 11.57 -27.62
CA PHE A 241 1.82 11.60 -26.31
C PHE A 241 1.69 13.03 -25.78
N HIS A 242 0.60 13.32 -25.08
CA HIS A 242 0.36 14.62 -24.45
C HIS A 242 1.07 14.72 -23.11
N ILE A 243 1.03 13.62 -22.35
CA ILE A 243 1.58 13.52 -21.00
C ILE A 243 2.47 12.29 -20.94
N LEU A 244 3.66 12.45 -20.37
CA LEU A 244 4.56 11.36 -19.97
C LEU A 244 4.55 11.29 -18.45
N VAL A 245 4.32 10.11 -17.89
CA VAL A 245 4.43 9.86 -16.45
C VAL A 245 5.46 8.76 -16.25
N TYR A 246 6.42 9.01 -15.37
CA TYR A 246 7.36 8.01 -14.89
C TYR A 246 7.13 7.77 -13.40
N VAL A 247 7.00 6.49 -13.02
CA VAL A 247 6.85 6.00 -11.65
C VAL A 247 7.87 4.89 -11.45
N GLY A 248 8.71 4.99 -10.42
CA GLY A 248 9.85 4.10 -10.24
C GLY A 248 10.98 4.77 -9.48
N HIS A 249 12.08 4.05 -9.26
CA HIS A 249 13.27 4.61 -8.63
C HIS A 249 14.13 5.43 -9.60
N SER A 250 14.76 6.50 -9.09
CA SER A 250 15.76 7.27 -9.83
C SER A 250 17.00 7.54 -8.99
N ARG A 251 18.15 7.67 -9.66
CA ARG A 251 19.45 7.98 -9.05
C ARG A 251 20.02 9.26 -9.67
N SER A 252 20.71 10.06 -8.87
CA SER A 252 21.52 11.20 -9.32
C SER A 252 23.02 10.95 -9.11
N ASP A 253 23.90 11.73 -9.73
CA ASP A 253 25.31 11.78 -9.33
C ASP A 253 25.47 12.55 -8.00
N ASP A 254 26.68 12.52 -7.42
CA ASP A 254 26.97 13.13 -6.11
C ASP A 254 26.67 14.65 -6.08
N ASP A 255 26.65 15.30 -7.25
CA ASP A 255 26.35 16.72 -7.42
C ASP A 255 24.88 17.02 -7.80
N GLY A 256 24.01 16.00 -7.93
CA GLY A 256 22.58 16.15 -8.28
C GLY A 256 22.32 16.56 -9.73
N ASN A 257 23.33 16.51 -10.60
CA ASN A 257 23.31 17.05 -11.95
C ASN A 257 22.82 16.05 -13.01
N VAL A 258 23.16 14.76 -12.87
CA VAL A 258 22.80 13.71 -13.83
C VAL A 258 21.81 12.73 -13.21
N GLY A 259 20.54 12.78 -13.64
CA GLY A 259 19.51 11.80 -13.24
C GLY A 259 19.43 10.59 -14.17
N TRP A 260 19.42 9.40 -13.58
CA TRP A 260 19.06 8.12 -14.19
C TRP A 260 17.70 7.67 -13.67
N LEU A 261 16.84 7.16 -14.56
CA LEU A 261 15.61 6.45 -14.20
C LEU A 261 15.90 4.96 -14.28
N LEU A 262 15.55 4.19 -13.25
CA LEU A 262 15.69 2.74 -13.27
C LEU A 262 14.51 2.16 -14.04
N LEU A 263 14.77 1.50 -15.17
CA LEU A 263 13.73 0.94 -16.03
C LEU A 263 13.27 -0.41 -15.53
N ASN A 264 14.21 -1.26 -15.13
CA ASN A 264 13.98 -2.60 -14.59
C ASN A 264 15.19 -2.95 -13.69
N GLN A 265 15.28 -4.20 -13.22
CA GLN A 265 16.36 -4.64 -12.32
C GLN A 265 17.78 -4.52 -12.91
N THR A 266 17.94 -4.43 -14.24
CA THR A 266 19.24 -4.41 -14.92
C THR A 266 19.51 -3.14 -15.73
N ASP A 267 18.46 -2.47 -16.20
CA ASP A 267 18.55 -1.36 -17.13
C ASP A 267 18.21 -0.02 -16.47
N GLU A 268 19.03 0.99 -16.74
CA GLU A 268 18.80 2.38 -16.35
C GLU A 268 18.90 3.32 -17.56
N ILE A 269 18.17 4.42 -17.52
CA ILE A 269 18.12 5.42 -18.58
C ILE A 269 18.54 6.80 -18.05
N SER A 270 19.52 7.42 -18.70
CA SER A 270 19.77 8.86 -18.55
C SER A 270 19.09 9.63 -19.67
N ILE A 271 18.70 10.88 -19.41
CA ILE A 271 18.18 11.78 -20.44
C ILE A 271 19.21 11.98 -21.56
N ARG A 272 20.51 11.92 -21.25
CA ARG A 272 21.58 11.98 -22.25
C ARG A 272 21.51 10.82 -23.25
N ASN A 273 21.33 9.59 -22.77
CA ASN A 273 21.31 8.38 -23.61
C ASN A 273 20.08 8.35 -24.53
N PHE A 274 18.94 8.86 -24.07
CA PHE A 274 17.68 8.86 -24.83
C PHE A 274 17.27 10.23 -25.36
N LYS A 275 18.20 11.18 -25.38
CA LYS A 275 17.98 12.56 -25.81
C LYS A 275 17.25 12.64 -27.14
N PHE A 276 17.64 11.82 -28.12
CA PHE A 276 17.03 11.82 -29.44
C PHE A 276 15.58 11.34 -29.44
N ALA A 277 15.28 10.23 -28.77
CA ALA A 277 13.93 9.68 -28.67
C ALA A 277 12.99 10.64 -27.92
N LEU A 278 13.44 11.19 -26.79
CA LEU A 278 12.67 12.19 -26.05
C LEU A 278 12.50 13.50 -26.84
N SER A 279 13.52 13.96 -27.58
CA SER A 279 13.39 15.12 -28.47
C SER A 279 12.41 14.86 -29.63
N LYS A 280 12.29 13.61 -30.12
CA LYS A 280 11.24 13.24 -31.08
C LYS A 280 9.86 13.30 -30.42
N LEU A 281 9.72 12.77 -29.21
CA LEU A 281 8.48 12.82 -28.43
C LEU A 281 8.02 14.26 -28.19
N VAL A 282 8.93 15.16 -27.81
CA VAL A 282 8.65 16.59 -27.65
C VAL A 282 8.17 17.22 -28.96
N ARG A 283 8.85 16.96 -30.08
CA ARG A 283 8.44 17.47 -31.41
C ARG A 283 7.06 16.96 -31.85
N LYS A 284 6.64 15.80 -31.34
CA LYS A 284 5.30 15.22 -31.54
C LYS A 284 4.24 15.75 -30.56
N GLY A 285 4.58 16.71 -29.70
CA GLY A 285 3.60 17.51 -28.97
C GLY A 285 3.48 17.22 -27.47
N LEU A 286 4.48 16.61 -26.84
CA LEU A 286 4.50 16.44 -25.37
C LEU A 286 4.32 17.78 -24.63
N GLN A 287 3.31 17.87 -23.77
CA GLN A 287 2.96 19.10 -23.05
C GLN A 287 3.38 19.11 -21.58
N LEU A 288 3.41 17.93 -20.95
CA LEU A 288 3.69 17.73 -19.54
C LEU A 288 4.44 16.42 -19.33
N ALA A 289 5.48 16.44 -18.51
CA ALA A 289 6.12 15.23 -18.00
C ALA A 289 6.03 15.19 -16.47
N ILE A 290 5.69 14.05 -15.88
CA ILE A 290 5.55 13.87 -14.43
C ILE A 290 6.53 12.79 -14.01
N PHE A 291 7.44 13.12 -13.11
CA PHE A 291 8.38 12.17 -12.53
C PHE A 291 8.08 12.04 -11.05
N ASN A 292 7.35 10.98 -10.72
CA ASN A 292 6.96 10.64 -9.37
C ASN A 292 8.05 9.77 -8.71
N SER A 293 9.30 10.24 -8.80
CA SER A 293 10.53 9.54 -8.43
C SER A 293 11.52 10.48 -7.73
N CYS A 294 12.59 9.93 -7.15
CA CYS A 294 13.55 10.62 -6.28
C CYS A 294 14.38 11.69 -7.00
N ASP A 295 14.57 12.86 -6.38
CA ASP A 295 15.45 13.97 -6.81
C ASP A 295 15.29 14.43 -8.28
N GLY A 296 14.14 15.01 -8.61
CA GLY A 296 13.82 15.36 -9.99
C GLY A 296 14.17 16.79 -10.43
N LEU A 297 14.85 17.62 -9.62
CA LEU A 297 15.23 18.98 -10.05
C LEU A 297 16.31 18.97 -11.15
N GLY A 298 17.35 18.14 -11.00
CA GLY A 298 18.37 17.94 -12.03
C GLY A 298 17.75 17.36 -13.31
N LEU A 299 16.85 16.40 -13.15
CA LEU A 299 16.07 15.81 -14.25
C LEU A 299 15.23 16.85 -15.00
N ALA A 300 14.51 17.72 -14.29
CA ALA A 300 13.73 18.79 -14.88
C ALA A 300 14.59 19.75 -15.71
N GLN A 301 15.81 20.06 -15.24
CA GLN A 301 16.76 20.89 -15.97
C GLN A 301 17.23 20.24 -17.28
N GLN A 302 17.49 18.92 -17.28
CA GLN A 302 17.85 18.18 -18.50
C GLN A 302 16.68 18.07 -19.49
N LEU A 303 15.47 17.82 -18.98
CA LEU A 303 14.25 17.76 -19.80
C LEU A 303 13.93 19.10 -20.47
N ALA A 304 14.17 20.22 -19.77
CA ALA A 304 14.04 21.55 -20.34
C ALA A 304 15.02 21.79 -21.51
N GLN A 305 16.26 21.29 -21.39
CA GLN A 305 17.27 21.42 -22.44
C GLN A 305 16.87 20.69 -23.73
N ILE A 306 16.10 19.60 -23.65
CA ILE A 306 15.64 18.84 -24.81
C ILE A 306 14.25 19.27 -25.32
N GLY A 307 13.63 20.27 -24.69
CA GLY A 307 12.39 20.86 -25.22
C GLY A 307 11.13 20.61 -24.41
N VAL A 308 11.16 19.83 -23.32
CA VAL A 308 9.96 19.57 -22.52
C VAL A 308 9.43 20.88 -21.94
N PRO A 309 8.16 21.27 -22.20
CA PRO A 309 7.65 22.59 -21.79
C PRO A 309 7.49 22.73 -20.28
N ARG A 310 7.00 21.67 -19.62
CA ARG A 310 6.57 21.65 -18.22
C ARG A 310 6.84 20.28 -17.63
N CYS A 311 7.36 20.25 -16.41
CA CYS A 311 7.55 19.02 -15.65
C CYS A 311 6.97 19.15 -14.25
N ILE A 312 6.44 18.06 -13.70
CA ILE A 312 6.22 17.89 -12.27
C ILE A 312 7.29 16.92 -11.77
N VAL A 313 8.00 17.30 -10.72
CA VAL A 313 9.08 16.52 -10.13
C VAL A 313 9.04 16.59 -8.61
N MET A 314 9.61 15.59 -7.93
CA MET A 314 9.82 15.64 -6.49
C MET A 314 11.16 16.32 -6.19
N LYS A 315 11.18 17.30 -5.27
CA LYS A 315 12.42 17.99 -4.85
C LYS A 315 13.35 17.07 -4.07
N GLU A 316 12.78 16.15 -3.30
CA GLU A 316 13.47 15.18 -2.45
C GLU A 316 12.76 13.82 -2.58
N PRO A 317 13.34 12.71 -2.09
CA PRO A 317 12.68 11.41 -2.02
C PRO A 317 11.24 11.46 -1.46
N VAL A 318 10.29 10.79 -2.12
CA VAL A 318 8.87 10.84 -1.75
C VAL A 318 8.44 9.51 -1.12
N PRO A 319 7.69 9.47 -0.01
CA PRO A 319 7.14 8.24 0.52
C PRO A 319 6.14 7.59 -0.43
N ASP A 320 6.09 6.26 -0.44
CA ASP A 320 5.21 5.50 -1.31
C ASP A 320 3.72 5.90 -1.24
N PRO A 321 3.07 5.95 -0.06
CA PRO A 321 1.67 6.36 0.02
C PRO A 321 1.45 7.82 -0.40
N VAL A 322 2.44 8.69 -0.18
CA VAL A 322 2.38 10.11 -0.57
C VAL A 322 2.43 10.25 -2.09
N ALA A 323 3.28 9.47 -2.74
CA ALA A 323 3.45 9.48 -4.19
C ALA A 323 2.16 9.03 -4.92
N VAL A 324 1.53 7.95 -4.44
CA VAL A 324 0.26 7.44 -4.97
C VAL A 324 -0.85 8.48 -4.80
N GLU A 325 -1.01 9.00 -3.59
CA GLU A 325 -2.09 9.96 -3.29
C GLU A 325 -1.88 11.29 -4.01
N PHE A 326 -0.62 11.71 -4.21
CA PHE A 326 -0.30 12.88 -5.02
C PHE A 326 -0.83 12.73 -6.45
N LEU A 327 -0.57 11.60 -7.13
CA LEU A 327 -1.06 11.37 -8.49
C LEU A 327 -2.59 11.35 -8.56
N GLN A 328 -3.25 10.66 -7.63
CA GLN A 328 -4.71 10.61 -7.56
C GLN A 328 -5.31 12.01 -7.44
N ARG A 329 -4.83 12.79 -6.47
CA ARG A 329 -5.33 14.16 -6.24
C ARG A 329 -4.98 15.09 -7.39
N PHE A 330 -3.75 15.02 -7.90
CA PHE A 330 -3.32 15.85 -9.02
C PHE A 330 -4.19 15.63 -10.24
N PHE A 331 -4.40 14.37 -10.66
CA PHE A 331 -5.19 14.08 -11.83
C PHE A 331 -6.69 14.32 -11.61
N HIS A 332 -7.21 14.11 -10.40
CA HIS A 332 -8.58 14.52 -10.07
C HIS A 332 -8.76 16.04 -10.28
N GLU A 333 -7.82 16.84 -9.79
CA GLU A 333 -7.91 18.29 -9.90
C GLU A 333 -7.61 18.80 -11.30
N PHE A 334 -6.64 18.19 -11.99
CA PHE A 334 -6.22 18.60 -13.32
C PHE A 334 -7.20 18.11 -14.39
N ALA A 335 -7.50 16.82 -14.44
CA ALA A 335 -8.34 16.20 -15.48
C ALA A 335 -9.83 16.29 -15.14
N THR A 336 -10.25 15.83 -13.97
CA THR A 336 -11.68 15.73 -13.60
C THR A 336 -12.28 17.10 -13.28
N LYS A 337 -11.59 17.94 -12.49
CA LYS A 337 -12.03 19.32 -12.17
C LYS A 337 -11.60 20.35 -13.22
N LYS A 338 -10.84 19.94 -14.25
CA LYS A 338 -10.35 20.78 -15.35
C LYS A 338 -9.61 22.04 -14.91
N ARG A 339 -8.93 22.00 -13.75
CA ARG A 339 -8.20 23.16 -13.22
C ARG A 339 -6.90 23.36 -14.00
N SER A 340 -6.33 24.56 -13.90
CA SER A 340 -5.00 24.83 -14.48
C SER A 340 -3.92 24.06 -13.73
N LEU A 341 -2.79 23.76 -14.40
CA LEU A 341 -1.68 22.98 -13.86
C LEU A 341 -1.24 23.45 -12.45
N LEU A 342 -1.07 24.76 -12.25
CA LEU A 342 -0.64 25.31 -10.95
C LEU A 342 -1.74 25.24 -9.89
N THR A 343 -3.00 25.37 -10.28
CA THR A 343 -4.12 25.21 -9.34
C THR A 343 -4.29 23.75 -8.93
N ALA A 344 -4.19 22.81 -9.88
CA ALA A 344 -4.24 21.38 -9.58
C ALA A 344 -3.07 20.95 -8.68
N MET A 345 -1.87 21.50 -8.94
CA MET A 345 -0.70 21.28 -8.10
C MET A 345 -0.92 21.71 -6.65
N ARG A 346 -1.46 22.93 -6.46
CA ARG A 346 -1.78 23.47 -5.13
C ARG A 346 -2.68 22.52 -4.34
N GLU A 347 -3.77 22.11 -4.96
CA GLU A 347 -4.84 21.35 -4.33
C GLU A 347 -4.38 19.92 -4.02
N ALA A 348 -3.57 19.34 -4.92
CA ALA A 348 -2.88 18.09 -4.66
C ALA A 348 -1.98 18.20 -3.42
N ARG A 349 -1.11 19.22 -3.35
CA ARG A 349 -0.23 19.45 -2.19
C ARG A 349 -1.01 19.65 -0.89
N GLN A 350 -2.06 20.47 -0.89
CA GLN A 350 -2.90 20.71 0.29
C GLN A 350 -3.56 19.41 0.76
N GLY A 351 -4.01 18.55 -0.16
CA GLY A 351 -4.59 17.25 0.19
C GLY A 351 -3.62 16.28 0.87
N LEU A 352 -2.30 16.50 0.74
CA LEU A 352 -1.28 15.68 1.39
C LEU A 352 -0.99 16.10 2.84
N GLU A 353 -1.60 17.18 3.35
CA GLU A 353 -1.29 17.74 4.67
C GLU A 353 -1.44 16.72 5.81
N HIS A 354 -2.38 15.78 5.69
CA HIS A 354 -2.60 14.75 6.71
C HIS A 354 -1.42 13.78 6.88
N PHE A 355 -0.56 13.64 5.85
CA PHE A 355 0.68 12.87 5.96
C PHE A 355 1.75 13.56 6.81
N ASN A 356 1.62 14.86 7.10
CA ASN A 356 2.59 15.59 7.93
C ASN A 356 2.73 15.01 9.34
N LEU A 357 1.74 14.25 9.82
CA LEU A 357 1.80 13.52 11.09
C LEU A 357 2.84 12.40 11.10
N ARG A 358 3.14 11.85 9.92
CA ARG A 358 4.07 10.71 9.74
C ARG A 358 5.36 11.14 9.01
N TYR A 359 5.23 12.05 8.05
CA TYR A 359 6.29 12.53 7.19
C TYR A 359 6.31 14.06 7.21
N SER A 360 7.24 14.65 7.96
CA SER A 360 7.26 16.11 8.17
C SER A 360 7.38 16.87 6.84
N GLU A 361 6.38 17.69 6.54
CA GLU A 361 6.34 18.63 5.41
C GLU A 361 6.38 18.01 3.99
N VAL A 362 5.68 16.89 3.78
CA VAL A 362 5.55 16.26 2.43
C VAL A 362 4.94 17.17 1.37
N THR A 363 4.21 18.22 1.78
CA THR A 363 3.65 19.22 0.88
C THR A 363 4.73 20.01 0.13
N TRP A 364 5.99 19.95 0.59
CA TRP A 364 7.12 20.64 -0.03
C TRP A 364 7.74 19.91 -1.21
N LEU A 365 7.52 18.60 -1.33
CA LEU A 365 8.25 17.75 -2.28
C LEU A 365 7.80 17.96 -3.72
N PRO A 366 6.51 17.80 -4.06
CA PRO A 366 6.10 17.85 -5.46
C PRO A 366 6.26 19.28 -5.96
N THR A 367 6.85 19.56 -7.12
CA THR A 367 7.03 20.92 -7.65
C THR A 367 6.88 21.02 -9.16
N VAL A 368 6.37 22.15 -9.64
CA VAL A 368 6.20 22.42 -11.08
C VAL A 368 7.42 23.17 -11.61
N CYS A 369 8.09 22.59 -12.60
CA CYS A 369 9.20 23.17 -13.33
C CYS A 369 8.74 23.60 -14.73
N ILE A 370 9.01 24.85 -15.12
CA ILE A 370 8.57 25.42 -16.41
C ILE A 370 9.77 25.95 -17.19
N LYS A 371 9.88 25.52 -18.45
CA LYS A 371 10.93 25.97 -19.39
C LYS A 371 10.69 27.39 -19.87
N GLN A 372 9.47 27.71 -20.31
CA GLN A 372 9.10 29.01 -20.86
C GLN A 372 7.72 29.45 -20.37
N ASN A 373 7.56 30.77 -20.20
CA ASN A 373 6.29 31.40 -19.82
C ASN A 373 5.29 31.27 -20.98
N THR A 374 4.63 30.12 -21.01
CA THR A 374 3.62 29.72 -21.99
C THR A 374 2.23 29.95 -21.40
N GLU A 375 1.22 29.84 -22.25
CA GLU A 375 -0.18 29.76 -21.82
C GLU A 375 -0.37 28.72 -20.69
N PRO A 376 -1.26 28.98 -19.71
CA PRO A 376 -1.58 28.01 -18.68
C PRO A 376 -2.02 26.69 -19.31
N LEU A 377 -1.38 25.59 -18.91
CA LEU A 377 -1.85 24.27 -19.29
C LEU A 377 -3.11 23.95 -18.48
N THR A 378 -4.21 23.65 -19.16
CA THR A 378 -5.45 23.12 -18.58
C THR A 378 -5.81 21.83 -19.29
N TRP A 379 -6.60 20.99 -18.66
CA TRP A 379 -7.14 19.80 -19.34
C TRP A 379 -8.04 20.17 -20.51
N GLN A 380 -8.81 21.25 -20.39
CA GLN A 380 -9.66 21.74 -21.48
C GLN A 380 -8.83 22.13 -22.71
N LEU A 381 -7.66 22.75 -22.52
CA LEU A 381 -6.75 23.06 -23.63
C LEU A 381 -6.29 21.79 -24.36
N LEU A 382 -6.06 20.68 -23.65
CA LEU A 382 -5.72 19.40 -24.27
C LEU A 382 -6.90 18.84 -25.09
N LEU A 383 -8.12 18.94 -24.57
CA LEU A 383 -9.34 18.52 -25.27
C LEU A 383 -9.61 19.35 -26.53
N ASP A 384 -9.42 20.66 -26.46
CA ASP A 384 -9.67 21.59 -27.58
C ASP A 384 -8.73 21.35 -28.77
N HIS A 385 -7.60 20.67 -28.54
CA HIS A 385 -6.60 20.33 -29.54
C HIS A 385 -6.71 18.88 -30.07
N LEU A 386 -7.70 18.10 -29.62
CA LEU A 386 -8.00 16.80 -30.23
C LEU A 386 -8.54 17.00 -31.65
N GLN A 387 -8.11 16.15 -32.59
CA GLN A 387 -8.65 16.17 -33.94
C GLN A 387 -9.78 15.14 -34.08
N PRO A 388 -10.88 15.45 -34.80
CA PRO A 388 -11.88 14.46 -35.13
C PRO A 388 -11.24 13.34 -35.97
N GLU A 389 -11.63 12.08 -35.71
CA GLU A 389 -11.15 10.96 -36.51
C GLU A 389 -11.38 11.21 -38.01
N PRO A 390 -10.41 10.90 -38.89
CA PRO A 390 -10.66 10.92 -40.31
C PRO A 390 -11.74 9.90 -40.65
N VAL A 391 -12.95 10.39 -40.96
CA VAL A 391 -14.04 9.56 -41.48
C VAL A 391 -13.54 8.90 -42.77
N PRO A 392 -13.46 7.57 -42.85
CA PRO A 392 -13.09 6.92 -44.10
C PRO A 392 -14.13 7.28 -45.17
N PRO A 393 -13.72 7.73 -46.37
CA PRO A 393 -14.67 8.01 -47.43
C PRO A 393 -15.44 6.72 -47.76
N PRO A 394 -16.75 6.80 -48.05
CA PRO A 394 -17.53 5.64 -48.44
C PRO A 394 -16.88 4.96 -49.66
N PRO A 395 -16.92 3.62 -49.76
CA PRO A 395 -16.35 2.90 -50.89
C PRO A 395 -16.98 3.42 -52.19
N PRO A 396 -16.20 3.62 -53.26
CA PRO A 396 -16.73 4.08 -54.53
C PRO A 396 -17.68 3.04 -55.12
N ASP A 397 -18.86 3.49 -55.56
CA ASP A 397 -19.80 2.68 -56.33
C ASP A 397 -19.13 2.12 -57.61
N PRO A 398 -19.50 0.91 -58.05
CA PRO A 398 -18.93 0.33 -59.27
C PRO A 398 -19.28 1.17 -60.52
N PRO A 399 -18.39 1.26 -61.50
CA PRO A 399 -18.52 2.20 -62.60
C PRO A 399 -19.63 1.79 -63.57
N THR A 400 -20.50 2.75 -63.91
CA THR A 400 -21.31 2.73 -65.14
C THR A 400 -20.66 3.70 -66.13
N PRO A 401 -20.53 3.35 -67.43
CA PRO A 401 -19.69 4.10 -68.35
C PRO A 401 -20.41 5.32 -68.93
N GLY A 402 -19.68 6.43 -69.05
CA GLY A 402 -19.94 7.42 -70.11
C GLY A 402 -19.75 8.88 -69.74
N GLY A 403 -18.62 9.45 -70.18
CA GLY A 403 -18.65 10.70 -70.96
C GLY A 403 -18.28 12.01 -70.27
N GLY A 404 -17.12 12.55 -70.66
CA GLY A 404 -17.02 13.99 -71.00
C GLY A 404 -16.36 14.92 -69.99
N ASP A 405 -15.04 15.02 -70.08
CA ASP A 405 -14.16 16.18 -69.77
C ASP A 405 -14.63 17.52 -70.43
N PRO A 406 -13.99 18.71 -70.20
CA PRO A 406 -13.22 19.25 -69.06
C PRO A 406 -13.59 20.76 -68.80
N PRO A 407 -12.68 21.70 -68.43
CA PRO A 407 -12.35 22.14 -67.07
C PRO A 407 -12.53 23.68 -66.88
N ILE A 408 -12.18 24.23 -65.69
CA ILE A 408 -11.46 25.51 -65.46
C ILE A 408 -11.54 25.91 -63.95
N GLN A 409 -10.38 26.27 -63.38
CA GLN A 409 -10.19 26.89 -62.05
C GLN A 409 -10.27 28.45 -62.13
N PRO A 410 -9.86 29.21 -61.09
CA PRO A 410 -10.49 29.64 -59.83
C PRO A 410 -10.71 31.20 -59.92
N PRO A 411 -10.60 32.12 -58.92
CA PRO A 411 -10.38 32.06 -57.46
C PRO A 411 -11.14 33.12 -56.59
N VAL A 412 -10.72 33.25 -55.32
CA VAL A 412 -10.71 34.44 -54.41
C VAL A 412 -11.90 34.69 -53.44
N SER A 413 -11.55 34.83 -52.15
CA SER A 413 -12.24 35.49 -51.00
C SER A 413 -12.59 36.99 -51.27
N PRO A 414 -13.15 37.85 -50.36
CA PRO A 414 -13.39 37.76 -48.91
C PRO A 414 -14.71 38.41 -48.33
N ILE A 415 -14.89 38.23 -47.01
CA ILE A 415 -15.49 39.05 -45.90
C ILE A 415 -15.79 40.57 -46.22
N PRO A 416 -16.68 41.37 -45.53
CA PRO A 416 -17.54 41.21 -44.31
C PRO A 416 -18.98 41.82 -44.37
N ALA A 417 -19.71 41.69 -43.24
CA ALA A 417 -20.32 42.80 -42.46
C ALA A 417 -21.85 42.77 -42.26
N ASN A 418 -22.21 42.78 -40.97
CA ASN A 418 -23.34 43.47 -40.33
C ASN A 418 -24.64 43.62 -41.13
N ARG A 419 -25.74 43.04 -40.59
CA ARG A 419 -26.91 43.87 -40.26
C ARG A 419 -27.83 43.25 -39.20
N ARG A 420 -28.07 44.11 -38.24
CA ARG A 420 -29.07 44.13 -37.17
C ARG A 420 -30.46 44.35 -37.81
N LYS A 421 -31.48 43.58 -37.41
CA LYS A 421 -32.75 44.02 -36.77
C LYS A 421 -34.01 43.24 -37.23
N TRP A 422 -34.77 42.79 -36.21
CA TRP A 422 -36.23 42.84 -36.00
C TRP A 422 -37.15 42.32 -37.14
N ILE A 423 -38.18 41.51 -36.89
CA ILE A 423 -39.49 41.92 -36.37
C ILE A 423 -40.39 40.67 -36.15
N LEU A 424 -41.19 40.73 -35.08
CA LEU A 424 -42.50 40.11 -34.77
C LEU A 424 -42.93 38.76 -35.33
N GLY A 425 -43.58 37.98 -34.45
CA GLY A 425 -44.60 37.01 -34.84
C GLY A 425 -45.16 36.25 -33.64
N ALA A 426 -46.07 36.87 -32.90
CA ALA A 426 -46.87 36.22 -31.86
C ALA A 426 -47.86 35.22 -32.48
N GLY A 427 -48.21 34.17 -31.73
CA GLY A 427 -49.29 33.26 -32.11
C GLY A 427 -49.60 32.16 -31.10
N THR A 428 -50.46 32.50 -30.12
CA THR A 428 -51.58 31.69 -29.57
C THR A 428 -51.28 30.30 -28.97
N ALA A 429 -51.48 30.12 -27.65
CA ALA A 429 -52.70 29.58 -27.00
C ALA A 429 -52.41 28.15 -26.47
N ALA A 430 -52.91 27.60 -25.37
CA ALA A 430 -53.85 27.97 -24.32
C ALA A 430 -53.71 26.96 -23.14
N VAL A 431 -53.92 27.45 -21.91
CA VAL A 431 -54.77 26.86 -20.83
C VAL A 431 -54.49 25.44 -20.29
N LEU A 432 -54.12 25.34 -19.00
CA LEU A 432 -54.97 24.73 -17.96
C LEU A 432 -54.43 24.95 -16.52
N LEU A 433 -55.40 25.25 -15.64
CA LEU A 433 -55.33 25.51 -14.19
C LEU A 433 -55.32 24.21 -13.37
N GLY A 434 -54.75 24.28 -12.16
CA GLY A 434 -55.02 23.35 -11.07
C GLY A 434 -54.51 23.91 -9.75
N ALA A 435 -55.42 24.18 -8.81
CA ALA A 435 -55.18 24.93 -7.59
C ALA A 435 -55.43 24.09 -6.32
N ILE A 436 -54.65 24.41 -5.27
CA ILE A 436 -54.93 24.36 -3.82
C ILE A 436 -54.96 23.00 -3.08
N ALA A 437 -54.11 22.89 -2.04
CA ALA A 437 -54.51 22.48 -0.69
C ALA A 437 -53.50 22.96 0.38
N LEU A 438 -54.01 23.54 1.47
CA LEU A 438 -53.35 24.12 2.66
C LEU A 438 -53.85 23.36 3.91
N VAL A 439 -52.98 22.89 4.82
CA VAL A 439 -53.24 22.58 6.26
C VAL A 439 -51.86 22.47 6.98
N SER A 440 -51.32 23.52 7.63
CA SER A 440 -51.38 23.95 9.06
C SER A 440 -50.52 23.19 10.10
N LEU A 441 -49.52 23.90 10.69
CA LEU A 441 -49.12 24.10 12.13
C LEU A 441 -49.12 22.89 13.11
N ARG A 442 -48.23 22.66 14.12
CA ARG A 442 -47.05 23.28 14.79
C ARG A 442 -46.55 22.26 15.91
N PRO A 443 -45.50 22.55 16.73
CA PRO A 443 -44.60 21.58 17.41
C PRO A 443 -44.88 21.32 18.90
N VAL A 444 -44.16 20.37 19.54
CA VAL A 444 -44.11 20.21 21.01
C VAL A 444 -42.71 19.81 21.52
N ARG A 445 -42.20 20.60 22.48
CA ARG A 445 -41.19 20.26 23.50
C ARG A 445 -41.90 19.62 24.70
N CYS A 446 -41.27 18.68 25.40
CA CYS A 446 -41.59 18.39 26.80
C CYS A 446 -40.34 18.13 27.64
N LEU A 447 -40.46 18.51 28.91
CA LEU A 447 -39.48 18.54 30.00
C LEU A 447 -40.09 17.73 31.17
N PHE A 448 -39.21 17.27 32.07
CA PHE A 448 -39.38 17.06 33.52
C PHE A 448 -39.39 15.64 34.17
N VAL A 449 -38.44 15.51 35.12
CA VAL A 449 -38.54 15.02 36.52
C VAL A 449 -37.92 13.65 36.91
N GLN A 450 -37.20 13.75 38.04
CA GLN A 450 -36.42 12.80 38.83
C GLN A 450 -37.25 11.71 39.54
N CYS A 451 -36.58 10.58 39.85
CA CYS A 451 -36.82 9.76 41.06
C CYS A 451 -35.48 9.12 41.53
N LYS A 452 -35.31 8.96 42.85
CA LYS A 452 -34.08 8.49 43.52
C LYS A 452 -34.39 7.37 44.55
N ALA A 453 -33.58 6.29 44.51
CA ALA A 453 -33.13 5.32 45.57
C ALA A 453 -34.10 4.26 46.16
N PRO A 454 -33.64 3.14 46.84
CA PRO A 454 -32.25 2.67 47.15
C PRO A 454 -31.91 1.14 46.97
N GLY A 455 -30.60 0.84 46.84
CA GLY A 455 -29.83 -0.26 47.51
C GLY A 455 -29.99 -1.76 47.17
N THR A 456 -28.94 -2.42 46.66
CA THR A 456 -28.08 -3.43 47.37
C THR A 456 -26.87 -3.90 46.53
N SER A 457 -25.85 -4.35 47.26
CA SER A 457 -24.41 -4.53 46.99
C SER A 457 -23.91 -5.57 45.96
N ASN A 458 -22.70 -5.27 45.46
CA ASN A 458 -21.52 -6.13 45.22
C ASN A 458 -21.48 -7.16 44.07
N SER A 459 -20.76 -6.78 42.99
CA SER A 459 -19.56 -7.50 42.54
C SER A 459 -18.73 -6.58 41.61
N GLN A 460 -17.50 -6.28 42.02
CA GLN A 460 -16.56 -5.43 41.28
C GLN A 460 -16.05 -6.16 40.04
N GLY A 461 -16.49 -5.73 38.86
CA GLY A 461 -15.77 -5.89 37.59
C GLY A 461 -14.96 -4.62 37.33
N LEU A 462 -13.66 -4.77 37.17
CA LEU A 462 -12.75 -3.70 36.74
C LEU A 462 -13.10 -3.29 35.30
N ILE A 463 -13.89 -2.23 35.16
CA ILE A 463 -14.01 -1.47 33.91
C ILE A 463 -13.04 -0.29 34.05
N GLY A 464 -11.87 -0.40 33.40
CA GLY A 464 -10.98 0.72 33.18
C GLY A 464 -11.65 1.73 32.26
N THR A 465 -11.77 2.96 32.73
CA THR A 465 -12.35 4.10 32.03
C THR A 465 -11.57 4.43 30.77
N ALA A 466 -12.29 4.52 29.64
CA ALA A 466 -11.80 5.02 28.38
C ALA A 466 -11.18 6.42 28.54
N GLY A 467 -9.86 6.49 28.38
CA GLY A 467 -9.13 7.71 28.06
C GLY A 467 -9.38 8.10 26.60
N GLN A 468 -9.66 9.38 26.39
CA GLN A 468 -9.96 9.98 25.10
C GLN A 468 -8.77 9.89 24.13
N GLY A 469 -9.06 9.59 22.86
CA GLY A 469 -8.19 9.97 21.74
C GLY A 469 -7.54 8.88 20.90
N ASN A 470 -8.21 7.74 20.63
CA ASN A 470 -7.81 6.87 19.52
C ASN A 470 -8.95 6.84 18.49
N SER A 471 -8.70 7.37 17.30
CA SER A 471 -9.56 7.11 16.14
C SER A 471 -9.65 5.59 15.94
N SER A 472 -10.83 5.01 16.08
CA SER A 472 -11.04 3.59 15.77
C SER A 472 -10.51 3.28 14.37
N PRO A 473 -9.81 2.14 14.18
CA PRO A 473 -9.29 1.79 12.86
C PRO A 473 -10.46 1.76 11.86
N THR A 474 -10.29 2.43 10.72
CA THR A 474 -11.29 2.42 9.64
C THR A 474 -11.42 0.99 9.13
N LEU A 475 -12.54 0.34 9.48
CA LEU A 475 -12.85 -1.01 9.02
C LEU A 475 -13.05 -1.00 7.51
N LEU A 476 -12.49 -2.00 6.84
CA LEU A 476 -12.68 -2.19 5.41
C LEU A 476 -13.95 -3.02 5.15
N PRO A 477 -14.66 -2.73 4.04
CA PRO A 477 -15.87 -3.45 3.66
C PRO A 477 -15.55 -4.92 3.34
N HIS A 478 -16.43 -5.83 3.79
CA HIS A 478 -16.23 -7.27 3.66
C HIS A 478 -16.20 -7.74 2.21
N GLU A 479 -16.82 -6.99 1.29
CA GLU A 479 -16.80 -7.22 -0.16
C GLU A 479 -15.40 -7.13 -0.77
N ARG A 480 -14.43 -6.52 -0.07
CA ARG A 480 -13.01 -6.50 -0.48
C ARG A 480 -12.17 -7.58 0.21
N LEU A 481 -12.76 -8.32 1.14
CA LEU A 481 -12.04 -9.16 2.09
C LEU A 481 -12.52 -10.61 2.11
N ILE A 482 -13.71 -10.90 1.58
CA ILE A 482 -14.27 -12.26 1.53
C ILE A 482 -14.42 -12.69 0.08
N THR A 483 -14.07 -13.95 -0.22
CA THR A 483 -14.23 -14.54 -1.54
C THR A 483 -14.41 -16.06 -1.47
N ALA A 484 -15.24 -16.62 -2.36
CA ALA A 484 -15.24 -18.05 -2.66
C ALA A 484 -14.43 -18.37 -3.93
N GLY A 485 -13.84 -17.35 -4.56
CA GLY A 485 -13.21 -17.40 -5.89
C GLY A 485 -13.86 -16.48 -6.92
N ASP A 486 -14.86 -15.71 -6.50
CA ASP A 486 -15.65 -14.76 -7.30
C ASP A 486 -15.16 -13.31 -7.23
N ASN A 487 -14.21 -13.01 -6.32
CA ASN A 487 -13.71 -11.65 -6.12
C ASN A 487 -12.29 -11.45 -6.67
N ALA A 488 -12.20 -10.72 -7.79
CA ALA A 488 -10.93 -10.34 -8.43
C ALA A 488 -10.08 -9.36 -7.60
N ASN A 489 -10.72 -8.62 -6.70
CA ASN A 489 -10.12 -7.51 -5.96
C ASN A 489 -9.94 -7.83 -4.48
N LEU A 490 -9.81 -9.12 -4.14
CA LEU A 490 -9.51 -9.54 -2.77
C LEU A 490 -8.21 -8.86 -2.31
N LEU A 491 -8.32 -8.02 -1.27
CA LEU A 491 -7.15 -7.35 -0.70
C LEU A 491 -6.21 -8.41 -0.11
N GLY A 492 -4.92 -8.33 -0.43
CA GLY A 492 -3.91 -9.30 0.00
C GLY A 492 -3.80 -10.56 -0.87
N SER A 493 -4.61 -10.67 -1.94
CA SER A 493 -4.47 -11.75 -2.94
C SER A 493 -3.06 -11.78 -3.52
N LEU A 494 -2.49 -12.98 -3.67
CA LEU A 494 -1.18 -13.14 -4.31
C LEU A 494 -1.24 -12.69 -5.77
N LYS A 495 -0.30 -11.81 -6.14
CA LYS A 495 -0.10 -11.36 -7.51
C LYS A 495 0.83 -12.33 -8.24
N LEU A 496 0.36 -12.87 -9.36
CA LEU A 496 1.15 -13.73 -10.23
C LEU A 496 1.70 -12.91 -11.40
N ALA A 497 2.79 -13.39 -12.02
CA ALA A 497 3.27 -12.85 -13.29
C ALA A 497 2.49 -13.43 -14.47
N ASP A 498 2.51 -12.72 -15.61
CA ASP A 498 1.98 -13.28 -16.85
C ASP A 498 2.79 -14.51 -17.32
N PRO A 499 2.14 -15.51 -17.94
CA PRO A 499 0.72 -15.55 -18.33
C PRO A 499 -0.24 -16.02 -17.22
N TYR A 500 0.28 -16.40 -16.04
CA TYR A 500 -0.54 -16.99 -14.97
C TYR A 500 -1.51 -15.98 -14.35
N ALA A 501 -1.14 -14.70 -14.29
CA ALA A 501 -2.00 -13.61 -13.84
C ALA A 501 -3.31 -13.56 -14.65
N GLY A 502 -3.20 -13.52 -15.99
CA GLY A 502 -4.36 -13.53 -16.87
C GLY A 502 -5.24 -14.77 -16.73
N LEU A 503 -4.65 -15.95 -16.51
CA LEU A 503 -5.41 -17.19 -16.30
C LEU A 503 -6.12 -17.22 -14.95
N LYS A 504 -5.47 -16.76 -13.87
CA LYS A 504 -6.08 -16.64 -12.54
C LYS A 504 -7.27 -15.69 -12.60
N GLN A 505 -7.09 -14.53 -13.23
CA GLN A 505 -8.15 -13.54 -13.42
C GLN A 505 -9.31 -14.07 -14.26
N ALA A 506 -9.03 -14.78 -15.36
CA ALA A 506 -10.06 -15.40 -16.20
C ALA A 506 -10.86 -16.46 -15.42
N GLY A 507 -10.19 -17.27 -14.60
CA GLY A 507 -10.84 -18.24 -13.72
C GLY A 507 -11.77 -17.58 -12.70
N ILE A 508 -11.31 -16.52 -12.04
CA ILE A 508 -12.12 -15.74 -11.09
C ILE A 508 -13.34 -15.11 -11.78
N ASN A 509 -13.16 -14.51 -12.95
CA ASN A 509 -14.27 -13.90 -13.71
C ASN A 509 -15.32 -14.93 -14.13
N ALA A 510 -14.88 -16.11 -14.58
CA ALA A 510 -15.78 -17.21 -14.93
C ALA A 510 -16.54 -17.73 -13.69
N PHE A 511 -15.86 -17.84 -12.55
CA PHE A 511 -16.48 -18.22 -11.28
C PHE A 511 -17.57 -17.22 -10.88
N ALA A 512 -17.26 -15.92 -10.92
CA ALA A 512 -18.20 -14.84 -10.61
C ALA A 512 -19.43 -14.83 -11.54
N ALA A 513 -19.25 -15.25 -12.79
CA ALA A 513 -20.34 -15.39 -13.76
C ALA A 513 -21.18 -16.69 -13.57
N GLY A 514 -20.81 -17.55 -12.61
CA GLY A 514 -21.44 -18.86 -12.40
C GLY A 514 -21.04 -19.92 -13.42
N ASP A 515 -20.04 -19.66 -14.27
CA ASP A 515 -19.48 -20.62 -15.22
C ASP A 515 -18.32 -21.41 -14.58
N TYR A 516 -18.70 -22.32 -13.68
CA TYR A 516 -17.75 -23.10 -12.89
C TYR A 516 -16.94 -24.10 -13.73
N ASN A 517 -17.45 -24.54 -14.89
CA ASN A 517 -16.69 -25.39 -15.81
C ASN A 517 -15.52 -24.62 -16.40
N THR A 518 -15.77 -23.41 -16.92
CA THR A 518 -14.71 -22.54 -17.44
C THR A 518 -13.77 -22.11 -16.32
N ALA A 519 -14.28 -21.77 -15.13
CA ALA A 519 -13.45 -21.40 -14.00
C ALA A 519 -12.45 -22.51 -13.64
N LYS A 520 -12.94 -23.73 -13.43
CA LYS A 520 -12.12 -24.91 -13.17
C LYS A 520 -11.10 -25.14 -14.28
N ALA A 521 -11.52 -25.10 -15.55
CA ALA A 521 -10.63 -25.29 -16.69
C ALA A 521 -9.51 -24.25 -16.75
N LYS A 522 -9.78 -22.98 -16.40
CA LYS A 522 -8.76 -21.92 -16.39
C LYS A 522 -7.73 -22.11 -15.29
N PHE A 523 -8.16 -22.53 -14.10
CA PHE A 523 -7.21 -22.86 -13.03
C PHE A 523 -6.41 -24.13 -13.31
N ASP A 524 -7.04 -25.16 -13.91
CA ASP A 524 -6.32 -26.36 -14.38
C ASP A 524 -5.27 -25.97 -15.45
N GLU A 525 -5.65 -25.18 -16.46
CA GLU A 525 -4.76 -24.67 -17.52
C GLU A 525 -3.58 -23.87 -16.94
N LEU A 526 -3.83 -23.00 -15.96
CA LEU A 526 -2.78 -22.24 -15.26
C LEU A 526 -1.75 -23.18 -14.68
N ARG A 527 -2.20 -24.19 -13.94
CA ARG A 527 -1.33 -25.13 -13.24
C ARG A 527 -0.58 -26.05 -14.19
N GLU A 528 -1.23 -26.55 -15.23
CA GLU A 528 -0.60 -27.39 -16.26
C GLU A 528 0.51 -26.63 -17.00
N ARG A 529 0.24 -25.37 -17.38
CA ARG A 529 1.26 -24.51 -18.01
C ARG A 529 2.40 -24.19 -17.07
N ALA A 530 2.11 -23.95 -15.80
CA ALA A 530 3.13 -23.69 -14.80
C ALA A 530 4.02 -24.93 -14.59
N GLU A 531 3.43 -26.12 -14.49
CA GLU A 531 4.21 -27.35 -14.35
C GLU A 531 5.08 -27.63 -15.59
N ALA A 532 4.53 -27.47 -16.80
CA ALA A 532 5.31 -27.64 -18.03
C ALA A 532 6.48 -26.64 -18.13
N GLN A 533 6.24 -25.37 -17.81
CA GLN A 533 7.27 -24.33 -17.80
C GLN A 533 8.35 -24.62 -16.74
N ARG A 534 7.94 -25.01 -15.53
CA ARG A 534 8.88 -25.37 -14.46
C ARG A 534 9.76 -26.56 -14.86
N GLN A 535 9.17 -27.59 -15.48
CA GLN A 535 9.92 -28.75 -15.98
C GLN A 535 10.88 -28.39 -17.12
N GLN A 536 10.47 -27.50 -18.03
CA GLN A 536 11.32 -27.03 -19.12
C GLN A 536 12.60 -26.35 -18.62
N TYR A 537 12.52 -25.61 -17.50
CA TYR A 537 13.64 -24.88 -16.92
C TYR A 537 14.20 -25.55 -15.64
N SER A 538 13.95 -26.84 -15.42
CA SER A 538 14.32 -27.51 -14.17
C SER A 538 15.83 -27.63 -13.94
N ALA A 539 16.65 -27.44 -14.98
CA ALA A 539 18.12 -27.44 -14.89
C ALA A 539 18.69 -26.12 -14.34
N ASP A 540 17.90 -25.04 -14.34
CA ASP A 540 18.28 -23.71 -13.85
C ASP A 540 17.13 -23.13 -13.03
N THR A 541 17.14 -23.41 -11.72
CA THR A 541 16.10 -22.97 -10.79
C THR A 541 16.07 -21.46 -10.58
N ASP A 542 17.16 -20.77 -10.95
CA ASP A 542 17.26 -19.31 -10.88
C ASP A 542 16.64 -18.60 -12.08
N ASN A 543 16.33 -19.35 -13.15
CA ASN A 543 15.67 -18.83 -14.33
C ASN A 543 14.37 -18.09 -13.97
N PRO A 544 14.15 -16.86 -14.46
CA PRO A 544 12.94 -16.09 -14.18
C PRO A 544 11.64 -16.85 -14.50
N GLU A 545 11.64 -17.65 -15.57
CA GLU A 545 10.48 -18.46 -15.97
C GLU A 545 10.22 -19.63 -15.02
N HIS A 546 11.29 -20.27 -14.51
CA HIS A 546 11.18 -21.28 -13.45
C HIS A 546 10.59 -20.67 -12.16
N LYS A 547 11.06 -19.47 -11.76
CA LYS A 547 10.57 -18.76 -10.58
C LYS A 547 9.11 -18.33 -10.71
N LYS A 548 8.70 -17.75 -11.85
CA LYS A 548 7.29 -17.40 -12.13
C LYS A 548 6.38 -18.63 -12.09
N ALA A 549 6.80 -19.72 -12.73
CA ALA A 549 6.05 -20.97 -12.75
C ALA A 549 5.92 -21.58 -11.35
N THR A 550 7.00 -21.57 -10.57
CA THR A 550 7.01 -22.05 -9.18
C THR A 550 6.05 -21.22 -8.31
N ALA A 551 6.10 -19.89 -8.42
CA ALA A 551 5.18 -19.00 -7.70
C ALA A 551 3.71 -19.26 -8.04
N ALA A 552 3.39 -19.52 -9.32
CA ALA A 552 2.03 -19.87 -9.74
C ALA A 552 1.56 -21.22 -9.19
N LEU A 553 2.45 -22.21 -9.09
CA LEU A 553 2.13 -23.51 -8.49
C LEU A 553 1.98 -23.43 -6.96
N GLN A 554 2.67 -22.47 -6.33
CA GLN A 554 2.65 -22.13 -4.91
C GLN A 554 1.57 -21.12 -4.51
N ASP A 555 0.61 -20.82 -5.39
CA ASP A 555 -0.53 -19.97 -5.05
C ASP A 555 -1.66 -20.84 -4.45
N PRO A 556 -1.97 -20.72 -3.15
CA PRO A 556 -3.02 -21.52 -2.52
C PRO A 556 -4.42 -21.09 -2.95
N GLU A 557 -4.62 -19.85 -3.38
CA GLU A 557 -5.92 -19.35 -3.83
C GLU A 557 -6.30 -20.02 -5.16
N VAL A 558 -5.34 -20.19 -6.07
CA VAL A 558 -5.55 -20.94 -7.32
C VAL A 558 -6.05 -22.36 -7.05
N ARG A 559 -5.51 -23.04 -6.03
CA ARG A 559 -5.97 -24.36 -5.59
C ARG A 559 -7.38 -24.30 -5.01
N ILE A 560 -7.62 -23.38 -4.07
CA ILE A 560 -8.89 -23.25 -3.38
C ILE A 560 -10.01 -22.90 -4.37
N PHE A 561 -9.80 -21.93 -5.26
CA PHE A 561 -10.81 -21.49 -6.23
C PHE A 561 -11.10 -22.56 -7.27
N ARG A 562 -10.08 -23.32 -7.71
CA ARG A 562 -10.28 -24.49 -8.56
C ARG A 562 -11.17 -25.53 -7.88
N ASN A 563 -10.90 -25.85 -6.62
CA ASN A 563 -11.67 -26.84 -5.87
C ASN A 563 -13.07 -26.34 -5.53
N ASN A 564 -13.24 -25.06 -5.21
CA ASN A 564 -14.56 -24.45 -5.05
C ASN A 564 -15.37 -24.54 -6.34
N ALA A 565 -14.76 -24.33 -7.52
CA ALA A 565 -15.45 -24.45 -8.80
C ALA A 565 -15.93 -25.90 -9.02
N GLU A 566 -15.09 -26.89 -8.71
CA GLU A 566 -15.49 -28.31 -8.72
C GLU A 566 -16.65 -28.56 -7.74
N VAL A 567 -16.59 -28.06 -6.51
CA VAL A 567 -17.65 -28.23 -5.52
C VAL A 567 -18.97 -27.62 -6.01
N ARG A 568 -18.94 -26.43 -6.62
CA ARG A 568 -20.14 -25.78 -7.20
C ARG A 568 -20.72 -26.57 -8.37
N LEU A 569 -19.88 -27.19 -9.22
CA LEU A 569 -20.35 -28.10 -10.28
C LEU A 569 -21.05 -29.33 -9.69
N ARG A 570 -20.51 -29.90 -8.62
CA ARG A 570 -21.07 -31.07 -7.94
C ARG A 570 -22.38 -30.72 -7.24
N ARG A 571 -22.47 -29.54 -6.64
CA ARG A 571 -23.73 -28.99 -6.11
C ARG A 571 -24.80 -28.88 -7.19
N GLN A 572 -24.46 -28.36 -8.37
CA GLN A 572 -25.39 -28.29 -9.52
C GLN A 572 -25.84 -29.67 -9.99
N ALA A 573 -24.99 -30.70 -9.82
CA ALA A 573 -25.31 -32.10 -10.10
C ALA A 573 -26.10 -32.80 -8.98
N GLY A 574 -26.41 -32.11 -7.87
CA GLY A 574 -27.17 -32.66 -6.74
C GLY A 574 -26.33 -33.45 -5.72
N GLU A 575 -25.01 -33.37 -5.80
CA GLU A 575 -24.11 -33.99 -4.81
C GLU A 575 -24.07 -33.17 -3.50
N PRO A 576 -23.89 -33.82 -2.33
CA PRO A 576 -23.76 -33.12 -1.06
C PRO A 576 -22.45 -32.31 -1.01
N THR A 577 -22.57 -31.02 -0.66
CA THR A 577 -21.42 -30.11 -0.50
C THR A 577 -21.36 -29.51 0.89
N TYR A 578 -20.17 -29.12 1.33
CA TYR A 578 -19.90 -28.62 2.67
C TYR A 578 -19.13 -27.31 2.57
N THR A 579 -19.55 -26.26 3.28
CA THR A 579 -18.90 -24.93 3.20
C THR A 579 -18.31 -24.55 4.55
N ILE A 580 -17.02 -24.19 4.53
CA ILE A 580 -16.29 -23.64 5.69
C ILE A 580 -15.63 -22.31 5.31
N ALA A 581 -15.22 -21.53 6.31
CA ALA A 581 -14.48 -20.28 6.10
C ALA A 581 -13.07 -20.36 6.68
N ALA A 582 -12.06 -19.97 5.92
CA ALA A 582 -10.70 -19.72 6.35
C ALA A 582 -10.53 -18.23 6.65
N VAL A 583 -10.46 -17.86 7.93
CA VAL A 583 -10.25 -16.49 8.37
C VAL A 583 -8.78 -16.28 8.69
N VAL A 584 -8.07 -15.60 7.78
CA VAL A 584 -6.60 -15.54 7.75
C VAL A 584 -6.12 -14.11 7.42
N PRO A 585 -4.98 -13.66 7.94
CA PRO A 585 -4.42 -12.35 7.60
C PRO A 585 -3.58 -12.43 6.32
N LEU A 586 -4.13 -11.99 5.18
CA LEU A 586 -3.41 -11.98 3.90
C LEU A 586 -2.61 -10.70 3.68
N SER A 587 -3.02 -9.60 4.30
CA SER A 587 -2.34 -8.31 4.20
C SER A 587 -2.64 -7.43 5.40
N GLU A 588 -1.89 -6.36 5.59
CA GLU A 588 -2.31 -5.23 6.42
C GLU A 588 -3.43 -4.41 5.71
N PRO A 589 -4.10 -3.47 6.42
CA PRO A 589 -5.12 -2.60 5.82
C PRO A 589 -4.65 -1.76 4.62
N ASN A 590 -3.35 -1.45 4.55
CA ASN A 590 -2.71 -0.75 3.43
C ASN A 590 -2.43 -1.67 2.21
N GLY A 591 -2.68 -2.97 2.33
CA GLY A 591 -2.42 -3.98 1.29
C GLY A 591 -1.04 -4.63 1.35
N THR A 592 -0.17 -4.27 2.31
CA THR A 592 1.13 -4.92 2.52
C THR A 592 0.92 -6.41 2.81
N PRO A 593 1.46 -7.34 2.02
CA PRO A 593 1.23 -8.77 2.22
C PRO A 593 1.74 -9.28 3.57
N ILE A 594 0.99 -10.18 4.19
CA ILE A 594 1.41 -10.88 5.40
C ILE A 594 1.59 -12.36 5.04
N ASN A 595 2.82 -12.86 5.16
CA ASN A 595 3.16 -14.23 4.72
C ASN A 595 2.45 -15.32 5.53
N ILE A 596 2.06 -15.04 6.78
CA ILE A 596 1.46 -16.07 7.64
C ILE A 596 0.08 -16.54 7.15
N GLY A 597 -0.74 -15.66 6.58
CA GLY A 597 -2.02 -16.06 5.99
C GLY A 597 -1.84 -17.00 4.80
N LYS A 598 -0.82 -16.74 3.96
CA LYS A 598 -0.43 -17.66 2.87
C LYS A 598 -0.05 -19.04 3.40
N GLN A 599 0.74 -19.10 4.47
CA GLN A 599 1.14 -20.36 5.10
C GLN A 599 -0.05 -21.11 5.71
N MET A 600 -1.03 -20.41 6.31
CA MET A 600 -2.27 -21.03 6.79
C MET A 600 -3.05 -21.64 5.61
N LEU A 601 -3.16 -20.88 4.51
CA LEU A 601 -3.83 -21.35 3.30
C LEU A 601 -3.13 -22.53 2.64
N PHE A 602 -1.82 -22.72 2.79
CA PHE A 602 -1.15 -23.96 2.33
C PHE A 602 -1.74 -25.21 2.99
N GLY A 603 -1.92 -25.21 4.31
CA GLY A 603 -2.48 -26.36 5.01
C GLY A 603 -3.93 -26.60 4.61
N ILE A 604 -4.72 -25.53 4.57
CA ILE A 604 -6.15 -25.56 4.25
C ILE A 604 -6.38 -26.03 2.80
N ALA A 605 -5.66 -25.47 1.84
CA ALA A 605 -5.79 -25.81 0.42
C ALA A 605 -5.39 -27.28 0.17
N GLN A 606 -4.32 -27.76 0.80
CA GLN A 606 -3.88 -29.16 0.64
C GLN A 606 -4.91 -30.14 1.21
N ALA A 607 -5.45 -29.88 2.41
CA ALA A 607 -6.47 -30.73 3.01
C ALA A 607 -7.78 -30.71 2.19
N GLN A 608 -8.19 -29.54 1.71
CA GLN A 608 -9.35 -29.41 0.81
C GLN A 608 -9.14 -30.21 -0.48
N ASP A 609 -7.99 -30.07 -1.14
CA ASP A 609 -7.70 -30.72 -2.41
C ASP A 609 -7.72 -32.25 -2.29
N GLN A 610 -7.15 -32.78 -1.21
CA GLN A 610 -7.18 -34.21 -0.93
C GLN A 610 -8.59 -34.72 -0.62
N ALA A 611 -9.42 -33.92 0.03
CA ALA A 611 -10.81 -34.25 0.32
C ALA A 611 -11.67 -34.26 -0.97
N VAL A 612 -11.55 -33.22 -1.80
CA VAL A 612 -12.32 -33.03 -3.04
C VAL A 612 -11.93 -34.04 -4.12
N ASN A 613 -10.63 -34.34 -4.26
CA ASN A 613 -10.13 -35.22 -5.31
C ASN A 613 -9.90 -36.67 -4.84
N ARG A 614 -10.45 -37.06 -3.68
CA ARG A 614 -10.35 -38.43 -3.17
C ARG A 614 -11.05 -39.41 -4.13
N THR A 615 -10.38 -40.51 -4.47
CA THR A 615 -10.91 -41.51 -5.42
C THR A 615 -12.19 -42.19 -4.93
N ASN A 616 -12.27 -42.49 -3.63
CA ASN A 616 -13.41 -43.17 -3.02
C ASN A 616 -14.05 -42.23 -2.00
N ALA A 617 -15.35 -41.98 -2.14
CA ALA A 617 -16.13 -41.07 -1.28
C ALA A 617 -15.48 -39.67 -1.18
N PRO A 618 -15.44 -38.91 -2.29
CA PRO A 618 -14.97 -37.52 -2.26
C PRO A 618 -15.84 -36.69 -1.31
N ILE A 619 -15.21 -35.76 -0.62
CA ILE A 619 -15.88 -34.77 0.21
C ILE A 619 -15.76 -33.44 -0.53
N TYR A 620 -16.88 -32.99 -1.09
CA TYR A 620 -16.95 -31.72 -1.81
C TYR A 620 -16.97 -30.54 -0.83
N LEU A 621 -15.78 -30.21 -0.32
CA LEU A 621 -15.53 -29.14 0.64
C LEU A 621 -15.20 -27.83 -0.07
N GLU A 622 -16.06 -26.83 0.09
CA GLU A 622 -15.84 -25.44 -0.32
C GLU A 622 -15.20 -24.65 0.82
N VAL A 623 -14.17 -23.87 0.48
CA VAL A 623 -13.46 -22.99 1.42
C VAL A 623 -13.64 -21.54 0.99
N ILE A 624 -14.33 -20.75 1.82
CA ILE A 624 -14.39 -19.30 1.69
C ILE A 624 -13.15 -18.70 2.33
N ILE A 625 -12.44 -17.82 1.63
CA ILE A 625 -11.29 -17.09 2.20
C ILE A 625 -11.79 -15.75 2.72
N ALA A 626 -11.41 -15.40 3.95
CA ALA A 626 -11.74 -14.12 4.57
C ALA A 626 -10.48 -13.47 5.17
N ASN A 627 -10.07 -12.32 4.59
CA ASN A 627 -8.92 -11.54 5.04
C ASN A 627 -9.31 -10.63 6.22
N ASP A 628 -8.86 -10.96 7.43
CA ASP A 628 -9.13 -10.17 8.63
C ASP A 628 -8.09 -9.06 8.90
N LEU A 629 -7.14 -8.90 8.00
CA LEU A 629 -6.09 -7.88 8.01
C LEU A 629 -5.14 -7.90 9.21
N ASN A 630 -5.20 -8.98 10.02
CA ASN A 630 -4.59 -9.04 11.34
C ASN A 630 -5.04 -7.92 12.31
N VAL A 631 -6.23 -7.34 12.10
CA VAL A 631 -6.80 -6.27 12.93
C VAL A 631 -7.97 -6.82 13.74
N PRO A 632 -7.94 -6.83 15.08
CA PRO A 632 -8.99 -7.48 15.88
C PRO A 632 -10.42 -6.98 15.62
N ALA A 633 -10.57 -5.67 15.44
CA ALA A 633 -11.87 -5.08 15.09
C ALA A 633 -12.36 -5.54 13.70
N GLN A 634 -11.45 -5.79 12.75
CA GLN A 634 -11.77 -6.35 11.45
C GLN A 634 -12.08 -7.85 11.55
N SER A 635 -11.37 -8.62 12.36
CA SER A 635 -11.70 -10.03 12.64
C SER A 635 -13.14 -10.18 13.11
N ARG A 636 -13.57 -9.33 14.04
CA ARG A 636 -14.97 -9.28 14.48
C ARG A 636 -15.94 -8.91 13.36
N ALA A 637 -15.63 -7.89 12.55
CA ALA A 637 -16.48 -7.49 11.43
C ALA A 637 -16.63 -8.61 10.38
N ILE A 638 -15.56 -9.37 10.14
CA ILE A 638 -15.59 -10.57 9.30
C ILE A 638 -16.47 -11.65 9.92
N ALA A 639 -16.40 -11.88 11.23
CA ALA A 639 -17.28 -12.81 11.93
C ALA A 639 -18.75 -12.40 11.79
N GLU A 640 -19.06 -11.11 11.95
CA GLU A 640 -20.41 -10.55 11.80
C GLU A 640 -20.97 -10.75 10.38
N ALA A 641 -20.11 -10.67 9.35
CA ALA A 641 -20.47 -10.93 7.95
C ALA A 641 -20.66 -12.44 7.67
N LEU A 642 -19.77 -13.30 8.17
CA LEU A 642 -19.79 -14.74 7.91
C LEU A 642 -21.01 -15.45 8.51
N VAL A 643 -21.55 -14.96 9.63
CA VAL A 643 -22.76 -15.54 10.22
C VAL A 643 -24.05 -15.08 9.53
N GLN A 644 -23.97 -14.16 8.56
CA GLN A 644 -25.14 -13.75 7.78
C GLN A 644 -25.47 -14.80 6.71
N PRO A 645 -26.67 -15.39 6.70
CA PRO A 645 -27.04 -16.43 5.75
C PRO A 645 -27.13 -15.92 4.30
N ASN A 646 -27.23 -14.60 4.10
CA ASN A 646 -27.30 -13.96 2.79
C ASN A 646 -25.95 -13.41 2.29
N LEU A 647 -24.84 -13.72 2.96
CA LEU A 647 -23.50 -13.37 2.45
C LEU A 647 -23.32 -13.99 1.06
N PRO A 648 -23.06 -13.20 -0.01
CA PRO A 648 -23.02 -13.72 -1.38
C PRO A 648 -22.05 -14.90 -1.58
N ALA A 649 -20.90 -14.88 -0.90
CA ALA A 649 -19.90 -15.95 -0.97
C ALA A 649 -20.44 -17.33 -0.53
N LEU A 650 -21.44 -17.37 0.37
CA LEU A 650 -22.07 -18.63 0.82
C LEU A 650 -22.99 -19.27 -0.21
N ASP A 651 -23.52 -18.49 -1.17
CA ASP A 651 -24.44 -18.99 -2.21
C ASP A 651 -25.58 -19.86 -1.64
N GLY A 652 -26.18 -19.35 -0.57
CA GLY A 652 -27.29 -19.99 0.15
C GLY A 652 -26.92 -21.26 0.90
N GLN A 653 -25.64 -21.64 1.00
CA GLN A 653 -25.20 -22.76 1.82
C GLN A 653 -25.01 -22.36 3.30
N PRO A 654 -25.28 -23.27 4.24
CA PRO A 654 -24.92 -23.04 5.64
C PRO A 654 -23.40 -23.07 5.82
N LEU A 655 -22.88 -22.13 6.63
CA LEU A 655 -21.51 -22.19 7.10
C LEU A 655 -21.39 -23.26 8.19
N LEU A 656 -20.48 -24.23 8.01
CA LEU A 656 -20.36 -25.38 8.90
C LEU A 656 -19.29 -25.19 9.98
N ALA A 657 -18.18 -24.57 9.62
CA ALA A 657 -17.08 -24.28 10.54
C ALA A 657 -16.27 -23.07 10.06
N VAL A 658 -15.59 -22.43 11.00
CA VAL A 658 -14.59 -21.39 10.75
C VAL A 658 -13.21 -21.92 11.16
N ILE A 659 -12.23 -21.78 10.28
CA ILE A 659 -10.83 -22.10 10.53
C ILE A 659 -10.07 -20.78 10.68
N GLY A 660 -9.61 -20.52 11.90
CA GLY A 660 -9.04 -19.22 12.27
C GLY A 660 -9.39 -18.82 13.70
N ASN A 661 -9.01 -17.63 14.14
CA ASN A 661 -8.13 -16.68 13.46
C ASN A 661 -6.65 -17.03 13.71
N TYR A 662 -5.74 -16.24 13.14
CA TYR A 662 -4.32 -16.29 13.51
C TYR A 662 -4.11 -15.84 14.97
N THR A 663 -4.37 -14.56 15.27
CA THR A 663 -4.05 -13.97 16.58
C THR A 663 -5.11 -14.30 17.63
N SER A 664 -4.65 -14.51 18.86
CA SER A 664 -5.55 -14.78 20.00
C SER A 664 -6.52 -13.63 20.23
N ARG A 665 -6.09 -12.38 20.03
CA ARG A 665 -6.96 -11.20 20.15
C ARG A 665 -8.04 -11.17 19.06
N GLY A 666 -7.70 -11.42 17.79
CA GLY A 666 -8.67 -11.50 16.70
C GLY A 666 -9.71 -12.61 16.90
N THR A 667 -9.26 -13.79 17.34
CA THR A 667 -10.15 -14.88 17.75
C THR A 667 -11.06 -14.45 18.90
N CYS A 668 -10.50 -13.84 19.94
CA CYS A 668 -11.25 -13.41 21.12
C CYS A 668 -12.37 -12.41 20.79
N ASP A 669 -12.10 -11.43 19.92
CA ASP A 669 -13.08 -10.42 19.53
C ASP A 669 -14.17 -10.98 18.59
N SER A 670 -13.88 -12.10 17.91
CA SER A 670 -14.82 -12.80 17.00
C SER A 670 -15.69 -13.84 17.72
N LEU A 671 -15.18 -14.46 18.78
CA LEU A 671 -15.84 -15.57 19.48
C LEU A 671 -17.26 -15.27 20.00
N PRO A 672 -17.58 -14.10 20.58
CA PRO A 672 -18.94 -13.80 21.00
C PRO A 672 -19.95 -13.82 19.84
N VAL A 673 -19.53 -13.42 18.64
CA VAL A 673 -20.36 -13.43 17.43
C VAL A 673 -20.64 -14.86 17.00
N TYR A 674 -19.60 -15.68 16.92
CA TYR A 674 -19.73 -17.10 16.58
C TYR A 674 -20.53 -17.90 17.61
N ALA A 675 -20.32 -17.65 18.90
CA ALA A 675 -21.08 -18.28 19.97
C ALA A 675 -22.57 -17.93 19.89
N ALA A 676 -22.92 -16.67 19.61
CA ALA A 676 -24.31 -16.24 19.43
C ALA A 676 -24.97 -16.91 18.21
N ALA A 677 -24.20 -17.23 17.17
CA ALA A 677 -24.65 -17.93 15.98
C ALA A 677 -24.53 -19.47 16.05
N ASN A 678 -24.05 -20.02 17.17
CA ASN A 678 -23.69 -21.44 17.32
C ASN A 678 -22.74 -21.96 16.21
N GLN A 679 -21.81 -21.10 15.79
CA GLN A 679 -20.86 -21.36 14.72
C GLN A 679 -19.56 -21.94 15.30
N VAL A 680 -19.21 -23.16 14.91
CA VAL A 680 -17.94 -23.80 15.31
C VAL A 680 -16.73 -23.04 14.78
N VAL A 681 -15.73 -22.87 15.64
CA VAL A 681 -14.43 -22.26 15.32
C VAL A 681 -13.32 -23.23 15.70
N ILE A 682 -12.41 -23.52 14.76
CA ILE A 682 -11.16 -24.27 15.02
C ILE A 682 -10.00 -23.32 14.72
N SER A 683 -9.32 -22.83 15.76
CA SER A 683 -8.14 -21.99 15.58
C SER A 683 -6.87 -22.82 15.51
N PRO A 684 -6.09 -22.70 14.42
CA PRO A 684 -4.80 -23.39 14.34
C PRO A 684 -3.68 -22.65 15.07
N LEU A 685 -3.83 -21.36 15.43
CA LEU A 685 -2.71 -20.53 15.91
C LEU A 685 -3.01 -19.64 17.12
N SER A 686 -4.25 -19.59 17.63
CA SER A 686 -4.59 -18.84 18.84
C SER A 686 -4.35 -19.67 20.10
N THR A 687 -3.41 -19.23 20.93
CA THR A 687 -2.78 -20.05 21.97
C THR A 687 -3.06 -19.58 23.40
N VAL A 688 -3.66 -18.41 23.61
CA VAL A 688 -3.94 -17.90 24.98
C VAL A 688 -4.65 -18.95 25.84
N MET A 689 -4.21 -19.11 27.08
CA MET A 689 -4.77 -20.10 27.99
C MET A 689 -6.21 -19.75 28.36
N ASN A 690 -7.07 -20.79 28.42
CA ASN A 690 -8.50 -20.67 28.76
C ASN A 690 -9.26 -19.68 27.85
N LEU A 691 -8.88 -19.58 26.57
CA LEU A 691 -9.43 -18.61 25.61
C LEU A 691 -10.97 -18.68 25.54
N ARG A 692 -11.52 -19.89 25.48
CA ARG A 692 -12.97 -20.15 25.45
C ARG A 692 -13.73 -19.40 26.55
N ALA A 693 -13.28 -19.53 27.80
CA ALA A 693 -13.91 -18.87 28.94
C ALA A 693 -13.63 -17.36 28.99
N ARG A 694 -12.39 -16.94 28.66
CA ARG A 694 -11.98 -15.53 28.70
C ARG A 694 -12.63 -14.67 27.61
N CYS A 695 -13.06 -15.29 26.52
CA CYS A 695 -13.56 -14.60 25.33
C CYS A 695 -15.05 -14.88 25.05
N ASN A 696 -15.79 -15.42 26.03
CA ASN A 696 -17.21 -15.76 25.89
C ASN A 696 -17.50 -16.67 24.68
N GLY A 697 -16.59 -17.58 24.34
CA GLY A 697 -16.67 -18.44 23.17
C GLY A 697 -17.58 -19.65 23.31
N ALA A 698 -18.39 -19.74 24.38
CA ALA A 698 -19.25 -20.88 24.71
C ALA A 698 -18.53 -22.23 24.48
N ASP A 699 -19.21 -23.27 24.00
CA ASP A 699 -18.60 -24.55 23.64
C ASP A 699 -18.31 -24.68 22.14
N VAL A 700 -18.25 -23.54 21.40
CA VAL A 700 -18.01 -23.52 19.94
C VAL A 700 -16.54 -23.44 19.54
N PHE A 701 -15.64 -23.04 20.46
CA PHE A 701 -14.21 -22.85 20.19
C PHE A 701 -13.39 -24.12 20.40
N PHE A 702 -12.58 -24.51 19.41
CA PHE A 702 -11.57 -25.57 19.52
C PHE A 702 -10.24 -25.07 18.95
N ARG A 703 -9.12 -25.70 19.30
CA ARG A 703 -7.82 -25.42 18.67
C ARG A 703 -6.93 -26.63 18.47
N THR A 704 -6.18 -26.66 17.38
CA THR A 704 -5.21 -27.74 17.05
C THR A 704 -3.81 -27.47 17.57
N THR A 705 -3.51 -26.23 17.99
CA THR A 705 -2.25 -25.82 18.65
C THR A 705 -2.33 -25.94 20.19
N SER A 706 -1.17 -26.00 20.85
CA SER A 706 -1.07 -25.98 22.32
C SER A 706 -1.20 -24.57 22.91
N SER A 707 -1.40 -24.46 24.23
CA SER A 707 -1.50 -23.17 24.92
C SER A 707 -0.18 -22.43 25.07
N THR A 708 -0.27 -21.13 25.35
CA THR A 708 0.78 -20.31 25.99
C THR A 708 1.35 -20.96 27.25
N GLN A 709 0.54 -21.65 28.05
CA GLN A 709 1.02 -22.38 29.23
C GLN A 709 2.03 -23.47 28.85
N ILE A 710 1.73 -24.24 27.80
CA ILE A 710 2.62 -25.31 27.32
C ILE A 710 3.89 -24.72 26.70
N GLU A 711 3.76 -23.61 25.96
CA GLU A 711 4.91 -22.84 25.44
C GLU A 711 5.81 -22.33 26.57
N ALA A 712 5.24 -21.65 27.56
CA ALA A 712 5.95 -21.11 28.73
C ALA A 712 6.68 -22.20 29.50
N ARG A 713 5.99 -23.32 29.81
CA ARG A 713 6.60 -24.45 30.50
C ARG A 713 7.77 -25.02 29.73
N THR A 714 7.61 -25.23 28.41
CA THR A 714 8.68 -25.79 27.57
C THR A 714 9.93 -24.88 27.60
N LEU A 715 9.76 -23.56 27.50
CA LEU A 715 10.87 -22.61 27.57
C LEU A 715 11.50 -22.56 28.98
N ALA A 716 10.70 -22.56 30.03
CA ALA A 716 11.18 -22.53 31.42
C ALA A 716 11.94 -23.82 31.80
N GLU A 717 11.42 -24.99 31.42
CA GLU A 717 12.07 -26.29 31.66
C GLU A 717 13.40 -26.40 30.93
N TYR A 718 13.47 -25.89 29.69
CA TYR A 718 14.74 -25.83 28.97
C TYR A 718 15.76 -24.94 29.69
N LEU A 719 15.34 -23.77 30.16
CA LEU A 719 16.22 -22.86 30.89
C LEU A 719 16.74 -23.46 32.20
N ASP A 720 15.87 -24.14 32.95
CA ASP A 720 16.22 -24.83 34.19
C ASP A 720 17.28 -25.92 33.99
N GLN A 721 17.31 -26.55 32.80
CA GLN A 721 18.34 -27.52 32.43
C GLN A 721 19.68 -26.85 32.12
N GLN A 722 19.68 -25.60 31.63
CA GLN A 722 20.91 -24.85 31.35
C GLN A 722 21.50 -24.25 32.62
N LYS A 723 20.64 -23.81 33.55
CA LYS A 723 21.06 -23.06 34.73
C LYS A 723 20.12 -23.29 35.90
N SER A 724 20.66 -23.63 37.07
CA SER A 724 19.89 -23.64 38.32
C SER A 724 19.58 -22.21 38.77
N GLN A 725 18.31 -21.93 39.07
CA GLN A 725 17.84 -20.61 39.56
C GLN A 725 18.25 -19.45 38.63
N PRO A 726 17.85 -19.49 37.35
CA PRO A 726 18.30 -18.52 36.34
C PRO A 726 17.81 -17.10 36.64
N ARG A 727 18.65 -16.10 36.41
CA ARG A 727 18.28 -14.68 36.39
C ARG A 727 17.93 -14.29 34.97
N VAL A 728 16.75 -13.72 34.74
CA VAL A 728 16.29 -13.38 33.38
C VAL A 728 15.79 -11.95 33.26
N ALA A 729 15.92 -11.38 32.06
CA ALA A 729 15.20 -10.17 31.66
C ALA A 729 14.09 -10.54 30.67
N VAL A 730 12.89 -10.00 30.86
CA VAL A 730 11.72 -10.32 30.02
C VAL A 730 11.34 -9.11 29.17
N PHE A 731 11.14 -9.33 27.88
CA PHE A 731 10.69 -8.34 26.90
C PHE A 731 9.36 -8.80 26.35
N TYR A 732 8.30 -8.01 26.50
CA TYR A 732 6.94 -8.40 26.10
C TYR A 732 6.15 -7.17 25.69
N ASN A 733 5.06 -7.35 24.94
CA ASN A 733 4.12 -6.30 24.59
C ASN A 733 3.00 -6.25 25.64
N SER A 734 2.96 -5.19 26.45
CA SER A 734 2.00 -5.09 27.55
C SER A 734 0.57 -4.82 27.09
N GLU A 735 0.41 -4.22 25.91
CA GLU A 735 -0.87 -3.89 25.28
C GLU A 735 -1.50 -5.08 24.52
N GLU A 736 -0.77 -6.18 24.32
CA GLU A 736 -1.27 -7.33 23.53
C GLU A 736 -1.57 -8.57 24.39
N PHE A 737 -2.72 -9.17 24.10
CA PHE A 737 -3.35 -10.21 24.90
C PHE A 737 -2.55 -11.51 24.98
N TYR A 738 -1.99 -11.98 23.86
CA TYR A 738 -1.15 -13.18 23.81
C TYR A 738 0.18 -12.96 24.52
N SER A 739 0.86 -11.85 24.22
CA SER A 739 2.17 -11.54 24.81
C SER A 739 2.10 -11.44 26.33
N ASN A 740 1.08 -10.75 26.86
CA ASN A 740 0.87 -10.60 28.30
C ASN A 740 0.52 -11.95 28.98
N ASP A 741 -0.31 -12.77 28.33
CA ASP A 741 -0.65 -14.10 28.83
C ASP A 741 0.59 -15.00 28.89
N LEU A 742 1.39 -15.03 27.83
CA LEU A 742 2.61 -15.84 27.77
C LEU A 742 3.65 -15.39 28.80
N ARG A 743 3.86 -14.08 28.98
CA ARG A 743 4.70 -13.54 30.05
C ARG A 743 4.24 -14.07 31.42
N SER A 744 2.94 -13.97 31.69
CA SER A 744 2.36 -14.39 32.97
C SER A 744 2.49 -15.90 33.19
N GLN A 745 2.33 -16.72 32.15
CA GLN A 745 2.56 -18.16 32.24
C GLN A 745 4.04 -18.49 32.45
N PHE A 746 4.95 -17.80 31.76
CA PHE A 746 6.39 -17.99 31.95
C PHE A 746 6.82 -17.63 33.38
N GLU A 747 6.29 -16.53 33.93
CA GLU A 747 6.47 -16.14 35.33
C GLU A 747 6.07 -17.24 36.33
N ILE A 748 5.00 -17.98 36.05
CA ILE A 748 4.51 -19.07 36.89
C ILE A 748 5.40 -20.30 36.80
N GLU A 749 5.87 -20.64 35.60
CA GLU A 749 6.64 -21.86 35.33
C GLU A 749 8.15 -21.68 35.65
N LEU A 750 8.65 -20.43 35.69
CA LEU A 750 10.04 -20.10 35.99
C LEU A 750 10.41 -20.41 37.45
N ARG A 751 11.47 -21.22 37.65
CA ARG A 751 12.03 -21.47 39.00
C ARG A 751 13.03 -20.41 39.46
N GLY A 752 13.53 -19.59 38.54
CA GLY A 752 14.50 -18.53 38.77
C GLY A 752 13.89 -17.17 39.15
N THR A 753 14.55 -16.08 38.76
CA THR A 753 14.13 -14.72 39.10
C THR A 753 14.12 -13.82 37.87
N ILE A 754 13.05 -13.06 37.70
CA ILE A 754 12.99 -11.97 36.71
C ILE A 754 13.63 -10.74 37.34
N VAL A 755 14.75 -10.30 36.76
CA VAL A 755 15.52 -9.13 37.21
C VAL A 755 14.88 -7.84 36.72
N HIS A 756 14.39 -7.85 35.47
CA HIS A 756 13.71 -6.71 34.88
C HIS A 756 12.69 -7.14 33.83
N THR A 757 11.70 -6.30 33.59
CA THR A 757 10.70 -6.49 32.54
C THR A 757 10.60 -5.22 31.71
N PHE A 758 10.75 -5.35 30.40
CA PHE A 758 10.66 -4.26 29.43
C PHE A 758 9.39 -4.38 28.59
N ASP A 759 8.73 -3.24 28.37
CA ASP A 759 7.54 -3.17 27.54
C ASP A 759 7.88 -2.77 26.10
N LEU A 760 7.62 -3.67 25.17
CA LEU A 760 7.83 -3.50 23.73
C LEU A 760 6.74 -2.63 23.09
N SER A 761 5.59 -2.40 23.73
CA SER A 761 4.62 -1.42 23.21
C SER A 761 5.07 0.03 23.36
N ASP A 762 6.00 0.31 24.28
CA ASP A 762 6.48 1.67 24.53
C ASP A 762 7.13 2.27 23.27
N PRO A 763 6.60 3.39 22.71
CA PRO A 763 7.18 4.03 21.54
C PRO A 763 8.58 4.61 21.78
N GLN A 764 9.03 4.73 23.03
CA GLN A 764 10.37 5.19 23.42
C GLN A 764 11.31 4.02 23.76
N PHE A 765 10.88 2.77 23.61
CA PHE A 765 11.73 1.61 23.86
C PHE A 765 12.94 1.59 22.91
N ASP A 766 14.14 1.47 23.49
CA ASP A 766 15.41 1.26 22.79
C ASP A 766 16.05 -0.06 23.23
N ALA A 767 16.44 -0.88 22.26
CA ALA A 767 16.95 -2.23 22.52
C ALA A 767 18.35 -2.21 23.18
N GLU A 768 19.24 -1.32 22.75
CA GLU A 768 20.61 -1.26 23.25
C GLU A 768 20.64 -0.74 24.69
N ASP A 769 19.87 0.30 24.98
CA ASP A 769 19.73 0.84 26.33
C ASP A 769 19.06 -0.14 27.29
N ALA A 770 18.08 -0.92 26.82
CA ALA A 770 17.50 -2.00 27.61
C ALA A 770 18.53 -3.08 27.93
N LEU A 771 19.34 -3.51 26.95
CA LEU A 771 20.37 -4.53 27.14
C LEU A 771 21.50 -4.11 28.10
N ARG A 772 21.86 -2.81 28.13
CA ARG A 772 22.83 -2.26 29.10
C ARG A 772 22.34 -2.29 30.54
N GLN A 773 21.02 -2.24 30.76
CA GLN A 773 20.43 -2.26 32.11
C GLN A 773 20.41 -3.66 32.73
N VAL A 774 20.57 -4.71 31.93
CA VAL A 774 20.48 -6.11 32.36
C VAL A 774 21.74 -6.90 32.00
N GLU A 775 22.91 -6.30 32.18
CA GLU A 775 24.16 -6.92 31.75
C GLU A 775 24.44 -8.29 32.39
N ASP A 776 23.96 -8.51 33.61
CA ASP A 776 24.26 -9.62 34.52
C ASP A 776 23.20 -10.75 34.53
N VAL A 777 22.29 -10.80 33.56
CA VAL A 777 21.27 -11.87 33.46
C VAL A 777 21.80 -13.10 32.71
N ASP A 778 21.33 -14.28 33.10
CA ASP A 778 21.69 -15.56 32.46
C ASP A 778 21.01 -15.74 31.08
N ALA A 779 19.79 -15.20 30.92
CA ALA A 779 19.04 -15.29 29.67
C ALA A 779 18.10 -14.10 29.44
N LEU A 780 17.79 -13.84 28.18
CA LEU A 780 16.74 -12.94 27.73
C LEU A 780 15.51 -13.76 27.35
N VAL A 781 14.33 -13.27 27.71
CA VAL A 781 13.04 -13.91 27.38
C VAL A 781 12.25 -12.93 26.53
N VAL A 782 12.09 -13.22 25.24
CA VAL A 782 11.58 -12.29 24.23
C VAL A 782 10.25 -12.79 23.68
N LEU A 783 9.17 -12.15 24.12
CA LEU A 783 7.79 -12.61 23.95
C LEU A 783 6.94 -11.57 23.19
N PRO A 784 7.25 -11.23 21.92
CA PRO A 784 6.42 -10.30 21.17
C PRO A 784 5.05 -10.88 20.83
N ASP A 785 4.17 -10.02 20.34
CA ASP A 785 2.89 -10.42 19.79
C ASP A 785 2.97 -10.88 18.32
N GLY A 786 1.88 -11.42 17.79
CA GLY A 786 1.77 -11.85 16.39
C GLY A 786 1.56 -10.70 15.38
N ARG A 787 2.20 -9.54 15.58
CA ARG A 787 2.01 -8.31 14.78
C ARG A 787 0.55 -7.83 14.73
N THR A 788 -0.15 -7.90 15.87
CA THR A 788 -1.59 -7.62 15.97
C THR A 788 -1.86 -6.14 15.74
N GLY A 789 -2.55 -5.80 14.65
CA GLY A 789 -2.85 -4.42 14.26
C GLY A 789 -1.67 -3.61 13.70
N ASN A 790 -0.45 -3.81 14.21
CA ASN A 790 0.81 -3.28 13.66
C ASN A 790 2.00 -4.18 14.04
N SER A 791 3.17 -3.93 13.46
CA SER A 791 4.39 -4.71 13.70
C SER A 791 5.36 -4.13 14.73
N ALA A 792 5.12 -2.94 15.28
CA ALA A 792 6.15 -2.16 15.98
C ALA A 792 6.76 -2.90 17.19
N ALA A 793 5.94 -3.52 18.04
CA ALA A 793 6.44 -4.27 19.19
C ALA A 793 7.17 -5.56 18.79
N PHE A 794 6.75 -6.20 17.71
CA PHE A 794 7.45 -7.35 17.12
C PHE A 794 8.82 -6.94 16.56
N ASP A 795 8.90 -5.81 15.87
CA ASP A 795 10.14 -5.31 15.28
C ASP A 795 11.14 -4.89 16.38
N ARG A 796 10.66 -4.30 17.48
CA ARG A 796 11.46 -4.04 18.68
C ARG A 796 11.98 -5.32 19.33
N ALA A 797 11.19 -6.39 19.40
CA ALA A 797 11.67 -7.68 19.87
C ALA A 797 12.80 -8.24 18.99
N LEU A 798 12.68 -8.13 17.65
CA LEU A 798 13.76 -8.51 16.74
C LEU A 798 15.01 -7.65 16.96
N ALA A 799 14.85 -6.34 17.21
CA ALA A 799 15.97 -5.46 17.54
C ALA A 799 16.70 -5.91 18.81
N VAL A 800 15.99 -6.33 19.86
CA VAL A 800 16.59 -6.91 21.08
C VAL A 800 17.41 -8.16 20.76
N ILE A 801 16.86 -9.08 19.98
CA ILE A 801 17.55 -10.33 19.61
C ILE A 801 18.82 -10.04 18.82
N LYS A 802 18.75 -9.16 17.82
CA LYS A 802 19.87 -8.79 16.96
C LYS A 802 20.95 -7.99 17.69
N ALA A 803 20.57 -7.05 18.55
CA ALA A 803 21.49 -6.24 19.34
C ALA A 803 22.27 -7.06 20.40
N ASP A 804 21.62 -8.04 21.03
CA ASP A 804 22.33 -8.98 21.91
C ASP A 804 23.34 -9.81 21.11
N GLY A 805 22.98 -10.21 19.89
CA GLY A 805 23.88 -10.92 18.98
C GLY A 805 24.31 -12.29 19.51
N GLY A 806 23.44 -12.95 20.29
CA GLY A 806 23.72 -14.26 20.89
C GLY A 806 24.77 -14.25 22.01
N LYS A 807 25.06 -13.08 22.61
CA LYS A 807 25.91 -12.97 23.80
C LYS A 807 25.30 -13.73 24.98
N ARG A 808 23.97 -13.74 25.08
CA ARG A 808 23.21 -14.47 26.08
C ARG A 808 22.38 -15.58 25.45
N LEU A 809 21.86 -16.47 26.30
CA LEU A 809 20.80 -17.36 25.88
C LEU A 809 19.52 -16.54 25.69
N ILE A 810 18.80 -16.75 24.59
CA ILE A 810 17.58 -16.03 24.25
C ILE A 810 16.47 -17.06 24.08
N LEU A 811 15.45 -16.96 24.93
CA LEU A 811 14.23 -17.76 24.82
C LEU A 811 13.16 -16.91 24.17
N ALA A 812 12.68 -17.34 23.01
CA ALA A 812 11.77 -16.58 22.19
C ALA A 812 10.46 -17.33 21.96
N SER A 813 9.37 -16.55 21.91
CA SER A 813 8.04 -17.06 21.61
C SER A 813 7.88 -17.43 20.12
N ALA A 814 6.89 -18.29 19.84
CA ALA A 814 6.61 -18.86 18.54
C ALA A 814 6.45 -17.84 17.38
N PRO A 815 5.94 -16.60 17.57
CA PRO A 815 5.94 -15.58 16.53
C PRO A 815 7.32 -15.27 15.93
N ILE A 816 8.41 -15.36 16.71
CA ILE A 816 9.79 -15.11 16.23
C ILE A 816 10.21 -16.07 15.11
N TYR A 817 9.65 -17.28 15.09
CA TYR A 817 9.84 -18.24 14.01
C TYR A 817 9.40 -17.70 12.63
N THR A 818 8.46 -16.74 12.62
CA THR A 818 7.87 -16.15 11.41
C THR A 818 8.54 -14.86 10.95
N ALA A 819 9.63 -14.45 11.61
CA ALA A 819 10.46 -13.35 11.12
C ALA A 819 11.23 -13.74 9.86
N ASP A 820 11.68 -12.74 9.11
CA ASP A 820 12.55 -12.97 7.96
C ASP A 820 13.99 -13.22 8.44
N TRP A 821 14.37 -14.49 8.44
CA TRP A 821 15.72 -14.94 8.72
C TRP A 821 16.48 -15.33 7.45
N SER A 822 15.93 -15.06 6.26
CA SER A 822 16.60 -15.30 4.98
C SER A 822 17.76 -14.31 4.78
N ASN A 823 18.49 -14.40 3.67
CA ASN A 823 19.54 -13.43 3.34
C ASN A 823 19.04 -11.98 3.20
N GLY A 824 17.73 -11.77 2.99
CA GLY A 824 17.12 -10.43 2.98
C GLY A 824 16.94 -9.85 4.39
N GLY A 825 16.62 -10.70 5.37
CA GLY A 825 16.28 -10.26 6.73
C GLY A 825 17.37 -10.48 7.79
N SER A 826 18.35 -11.34 7.52
CA SER A 826 19.49 -11.61 8.42
C SER A 826 20.74 -12.05 7.66
N SER A 827 21.90 -11.54 8.07
CA SER A 827 23.19 -11.97 7.56
C SER A 827 23.55 -13.38 8.06
N LYS A 828 24.44 -14.04 7.33
CA LYS A 828 25.02 -15.33 7.73
C LYS A 828 25.67 -15.25 9.12
N ASP A 829 26.44 -14.19 9.40
CA ASP A 829 27.14 -14.03 10.67
C ASP A 829 26.17 -13.86 11.84
N GLU A 830 25.06 -13.13 11.64
CA GLU A 830 23.99 -13.02 12.65
C GLU A 830 23.33 -14.37 12.93
N ARG A 831 22.97 -15.13 11.88
CA ARG A 831 22.37 -16.47 12.06
C ARG A 831 23.31 -17.41 12.81
N LEU A 832 24.60 -17.40 12.46
CA LEU A 832 25.61 -18.20 13.15
C LEU A 832 25.80 -17.77 14.61
N ALA A 833 25.84 -16.46 14.89
CA ALA A 833 25.95 -15.94 16.25
C ALA A 833 24.75 -16.33 17.12
N LEU A 834 23.56 -16.37 16.53
CA LEU A 834 22.32 -16.78 17.20
C LEU A 834 22.11 -18.30 17.23
N SER A 835 22.95 -19.09 16.55
CA SER A 835 22.84 -20.55 16.53
C SER A 835 23.12 -21.16 17.91
N ASN A 836 22.21 -22.01 18.36
CA ASN A 836 22.11 -22.55 19.73
C ASN A 836 22.04 -21.46 20.83
N ARG A 837 21.73 -20.21 20.46
CA ARG A 837 21.55 -19.08 21.38
C ARG A 837 20.12 -18.56 21.35
N LEU A 838 19.50 -18.48 20.17
CA LEU A 838 18.08 -18.18 20.01
C LEU A 838 17.28 -19.47 20.01
N ILE A 839 16.51 -19.69 21.07
CA ILE A 839 15.69 -20.88 21.28
C ILE A 839 14.23 -20.50 21.13
N VAL A 840 13.57 -21.07 20.12
CA VAL A 840 12.16 -20.81 19.80
C VAL A 840 11.35 -22.08 20.01
N ALA A 841 10.29 -22.01 20.81
CA ALA A 841 9.36 -23.12 21.00
C ALA A 841 8.30 -23.17 19.90
N THR A 842 8.13 -24.33 19.27
CA THR A 842 7.12 -24.58 18.23
C THR A 842 6.38 -25.90 18.49
N ASP A 843 5.10 -25.99 18.15
CA ASP A 843 4.34 -27.24 18.31
C ASP A 843 4.86 -28.34 17.41
N TRP A 844 5.36 -27.99 16.22
CA TRP A 844 5.70 -28.92 15.16
C TRP A 844 6.98 -28.51 14.44
N PHE A 845 7.72 -29.51 13.94
CA PHE A 845 8.88 -29.35 13.07
C PHE A 845 8.97 -30.55 12.11
N ALA A 846 9.58 -30.36 10.94
CA ALA A 846 9.53 -31.30 9.80
C ALA A 846 9.98 -32.73 10.15
N GLU A 847 11.09 -32.83 10.88
CA GLU A 847 11.73 -34.06 11.32
C GLU A 847 10.84 -34.87 12.27
N CYS A 848 9.85 -34.23 12.89
CA CYS A 848 8.88 -34.87 13.77
C CYS A 848 7.70 -35.51 13.02
N ALA A 849 7.50 -35.18 11.73
CA ALA A 849 6.46 -35.77 10.91
C ALA A 849 6.93 -35.92 9.44
N PRO A 850 7.91 -36.81 9.19
CA PRO A 850 8.57 -36.92 7.89
C PRO A 850 7.60 -37.24 6.74
N ASP A 851 6.56 -38.05 6.98
CA ASP A 851 5.57 -38.38 5.96
C ASP A 851 4.75 -37.16 5.52
N PHE A 852 4.34 -36.32 6.49
CA PHE A 852 3.63 -35.07 6.19
C PHE A 852 4.56 -34.05 5.53
N ASP A 853 5.78 -33.90 6.04
CA ASP A 853 6.78 -33.00 5.46
C ASP A 853 7.09 -33.37 4.01
N GLU A 854 7.34 -34.65 3.71
CA GLU A 854 7.57 -35.12 2.34
C GLU A 854 6.36 -34.84 1.44
N SER A 855 5.15 -35.14 1.94
CA SER A 855 3.91 -34.87 1.20
C SER A 855 3.74 -33.39 0.91
N ALA A 856 3.91 -32.54 1.91
CA ALA A 856 3.69 -31.10 1.81
C ALA A 856 4.77 -30.43 0.96
N ASN A 857 6.04 -30.84 1.09
CA ASN A 857 7.15 -30.31 0.30
C ASN A 857 7.01 -30.66 -1.18
N ARG A 858 6.55 -31.88 -1.49
CA ARG A 858 6.19 -32.27 -2.85
C ARG A 858 5.00 -31.45 -3.37
N TYR A 859 4.01 -31.19 -2.52
CA TYR A 859 2.78 -30.50 -2.91
C TYR A 859 3.00 -29.00 -3.17
N TRP A 860 3.82 -28.36 -2.32
CA TRP A 860 4.09 -26.91 -2.33
C TRP A 860 5.45 -26.55 -2.92
N LEU A 861 6.21 -27.51 -3.46
CA LEU A 861 7.49 -27.26 -4.13
C LEU A 861 8.52 -26.52 -3.27
N GLY A 862 8.53 -26.78 -1.97
CA GLY A 862 9.38 -26.11 -1.00
C GLY A 862 9.02 -26.50 0.43
N ARG A 863 9.91 -26.21 1.38
CA ARG A 863 9.70 -26.56 2.79
C ARG A 863 8.45 -25.88 3.35
N VAL A 864 7.66 -26.62 4.11
CA VAL A 864 6.55 -26.08 4.90
C VAL A 864 6.94 -25.95 6.36
N ASN A 865 6.13 -25.23 7.13
CA ASN A 865 6.39 -25.02 8.55
C ASN A 865 5.18 -25.42 9.41
N ARG A 866 5.31 -25.18 10.73
CA ARG A 866 4.25 -25.49 11.69
C ARG A 866 2.89 -24.91 11.28
N VAL A 867 2.86 -23.69 10.73
CA VAL A 867 1.62 -22.96 10.41
C VAL A 867 0.83 -23.74 9.37
N THR A 868 1.51 -24.24 8.34
CA THR A 868 0.93 -25.14 7.34
C THR A 868 0.41 -26.42 7.99
N ALA A 869 1.22 -27.08 8.83
CA ALA A 869 0.86 -28.34 9.47
C ALA A 869 -0.40 -28.23 10.34
N VAL A 870 -0.43 -27.32 11.31
CA VAL A 870 -1.59 -27.20 12.23
C VAL A 870 -2.85 -26.66 11.55
N SER A 871 -2.70 -25.93 10.43
CA SER A 871 -3.84 -25.50 9.59
C SER A 871 -4.40 -26.64 8.74
N TYR A 872 -3.54 -27.58 8.29
CA TYR A 872 -3.97 -28.82 7.64
C TYR A 872 -4.78 -29.69 8.63
N GLU A 873 -4.27 -29.90 9.84
CA GLU A 873 -4.95 -30.71 10.86
C GLU A 873 -6.32 -30.14 11.26
N ALA A 874 -6.46 -28.81 11.24
CA ALA A 874 -7.73 -28.13 11.52
C ALA A 874 -8.84 -28.50 10.53
N ILE A 875 -8.49 -28.85 9.29
CA ILE A 875 -9.42 -29.42 8.31
C ILE A 875 -9.57 -30.93 8.50
N GLU A 876 -8.45 -31.64 8.72
CA GLU A 876 -8.43 -33.10 8.88
C GLU A 876 -9.44 -33.58 9.93
N VAL A 877 -9.52 -32.88 11.08
CA VAL A 877 -10.44 -33.25 12.17
C VAL A 877 -11.93 -33.09 11.79
N LEU A 878 -12.24 -32.23 10.82
CA LEU A 878 -13.60 -32.00 10.32
C LEU A 878 -14.05 -33.05 9.31
N LEU A 879 -13.13 -33.58 8.48
CA LEU A 879 -13.48 -34.44 7.34
C LEU A 879 -14.38 -35.64 7.73
N PRO A 880 -14.11 -36.38 8.83
CA PRO A 880 -14.96 -37.50 9.24
C PRO A 880 -16.36 -37.10 9.73
N LYS A 881 -16.62 -35.81 9.96
CA LYS A 881 -17.91 -35.31 10.47
C LYS A 881 -18.86 -34.91 9.36
N PHE A 882 -18.36 -34.71 8.14
CA PHE A 882 -19.17 -34.33 6.99
C PHE A 882 -20.02 -35.50 6.49
N ARG A 883 -21.34 -35.30 6.59
CA ARG A 883 -22.39 -36.20 6.07
C ARG A 883 -23.54 -35.35 5.54
N PRO A 884 -24.35 -35.84 4.58
CA PRO A 884 -25.46 -35.08 4.04
C PRO A 884 -26.36 -34.50 5.14
N GLY A 885 -26.63 -33.20 5.09
CA GLY A 885 -27.48 -32.49 6.05
C GLY A 885 -26.83 -32.17 7.40
N VAL A 886 -25.52 -32.40 7.59
CA VAL A 886 -24.82 -32.06 8.83
C VAL A 886 -24.92 -30.56 9.12
N THR A 887 -25.08 -30.22 10.39
CA THR A 887 -25.13 -28.84 10.90
C THR A 887 -23.86 -28.46 11.67
N SER A 888 -23.62 -27.16 11.87
CA SER A 888 -22.50 -26.70 12.71
C SER A 888 -22.61 -27.24 14.14
N ASP A 889 -23.82 -27.34 14.70
CA ASP A 889 -24.03 -27.90 16.04
C ASP A 889 -23.64 -29.39 16.13
N GLU A 890 -23.96 -30.19 15.11
CA GLU A 890 -23.54 -31.60 15.07
C GLU A 890 -22.02 -31.75 14.90
N ILE A 891 -21.38 -30.83 14.18
CA ILE A 891 -19.91 -30.76 14.10
C ILE A 891 -19.35 -30.46 15.48
N ARG A 892 -19.89 -29.46 16.19
CA ARG A 892 -19.49 -29.08 17.56
C ARG A 892 -19.55 -30.27 18.52
N GLN A 893 -20.68 -30.98 18.53
CA GLN A 893 -20.87 -32.18 19.34
C GLN A 893 -19.86 -33.28 18.95
N GLY A 894 -19.66 -33.48 17.64
CA GLY A 894 -18.70 -34.46 17.12
C GLY A 894 -17.23 -34.15 17.43
N LEU A 895 -16.87 -32.86 17.57
CA LEU A 895 -15.55 -32.40 18.00
C LEU A 895 -15.34 -32.61 19.50
N ALA A 896 -16.36 -32.35 20.32
CA ALA A 896 -16.29 -32.57 21.77
C ALA A 896 -15.96 -34.03 22.15
N THR A 897 -16.31 -34.98 21.27
CA THR A 897 -16.00 -36.41 21.44
C THR A 897 -15.01 -36.95 20.40
N ALA A 898 -14.23 -36.07 19.75
CA ALA A 898 -13.28 -36.49 18.71
C ALA A 898 -12.16 -37.37 19.27
N GLN A 899 -11.84 -38.42 18.51
CA GLN A 899 -10.73 -39.35 18.73
C GLN A 899 -10.24 -39.78 17.33
N ALA A 900 -9.44 -38.93 16.68
CA ALA A 900 -8.90 -39.21 15.34
C ALA A 900 -7.38 -39.27 15.39
N PRO A 901 -6.70 -40.15 14.65
CA PRO A 901 -5.24 -40.09 14.54
C PRO A 901 -4.81 -38.76 13.91
N SER A 902 -3.70 -38.19 14.36
CA SER A 902 -3.10 -37.01 13.73
C SER A 902 -2.11 -37.42 12.64
N SER A 903 -2.25 -36.82 11.45
CA SER A 903 -1.27 -36.96 10.37
C SER A 903 -0.02 -36.10 10.57
N ILE A 904 -0.13 -35.00 11.33
CA ILE A 904 0.97 -34.05 11.56
C ILE A 904 1.73 -34.32 12.86
N PHE A 905 1.15 -35.06 13.81
CA PHE A 905 1.79 -35.49 15.05
C PHE A 905 1.72 -37.03 15.16
N PRO A 906 2.68 -37.76 14.56
CA PRO A 906 2.67 -39.22 14.53
C PRO A 906 2.48 -39.83 15.92
N GLY A 907 1.51 -40.75 16.05
CA GLY A 907 1.20 -41.42 17.31
C GLY A 907 0.31 -40.62 18.28
N LYS A 908 -0.10 -39.39 17.94
CA LYS A 908 -1.05 -38.58 18.73
C LYS A 908 -2.49 -38.72 18.26
N THR A 909 -3.43 -38.44 19.16
CA THR A 909 -4.86 -38.46 18.87
C THR A 909 -5.49 -37.08 18.97
N ILE A 910 -6.13 -36.62 17.89
CA ILE A 910 -6.94 -35.40 17.82
C ILE A 910 -8.14 -35.55 18.73
N SER A 911 -8.05 -34.91 19.89
CA SER A 911 -9.05 -34.87 20.94
C SER A 911 -8.94 -33.57 21.73
N PHE A 912 -10.08 -33.09 22.24
CA PHE A 912 -10.19 -31.80 22.92
C PHE A 912 -10.68 -31.97 24.36
N ASP A 913 -10.26 -31.07 25.24
CA ASP A 913 -10.78 -30.96 26.60
C ASP A 913 -12.03 -30.08 26.69
N GLU A 914 -12.57 -29.93 27.90
CA GLU A 914 -13.77 -29.13 28.16
C GLU A 914 -13.59 -27.64 27.84
N ARG A 915 -12.35 -27.18 27.70
CA ARG A 915 -11.98 -25.81 27.30
C ARG A 915 -11.82 -25.67 25.79
N GLY A 916 -11.90 -26.77 25.03
CA GLY A 916 -11.66 -26.80 23.59
C GLY A 916 -10.19 -26.91 23.22
N ASP A 917 -9.31 -27.15 24.20
CA ASP A 917 -7.88 -27.22 23.99
C ASP A 917 -7.46 -28.64 23.57
N ARG A 918 -6.44 -28.73 22.73
CA ARG A 918 -5.85 -30.01 22.33
C ARG A 918 -5.24 -30.74 23.54
N LYS A 919 -5.65 -31.99 23.80
CA LYS A 919 -5.22 -32.76 24.99
C LYS A 919 -3.80 -33.32 24.90
N ASP A 920 -3.47 -33.92 23.77
CA ASP A 920 -2.26 -34.75 23.63
C ASP A 920 -0.98 -33.96 23.31
N LEU A 921 -1.09 -32.65 23.12
CA LEU A 921 0.04 -31.74 22.99
C LEU A 921 0.37 -31.21 24.38
N THR A 922 1.37 -31.79 25.04
CA THR A 922 1.78 -31.41 26.41
C THR A 922 3.12 -30.71 26.47
N THR A 923 3.87 -30.71 25.37
CA THR A 923 5.19 -30.11 25.21
C THR A 923 5.33 -29.54 23.80
N ARG A 924 6.21 -28.56 23.63
CA ARG A 924 6.64 -28.06 22.32
C ARG A 924 8.04 -28.57 21.98
N VAL A 925 8.37 -28.63 20.70
CA VAL A 925 9.76 -28.82 20.26
C VAL A 925 10.49 -27.48 20.29
N LEU A 926 11.79 -27.55 20.54
CA LEU A 926 12.67 -26.39 20.57
C LEU A 926 13.48 -26.34 19.29
N THR A 927 13.51 -25.16 18.69
CA THR A 927 14.24 -24.88 17.46
C THR A 927 15.23 -23.75 17.67
N THR A 928 16.28 -23.73 16.87
CA THR A 928 17.32 -22.70 16.87
C THR A 928 17.72 -22.33 15.46
N LEU A 929 18.32 -21.14 15.30
CA LEU A 929 18.85 -20.72 14.01
C LEU A 929 20.04 -21.57 13.54
N VAL A 930 20.13 -21.75 12.22
CA VAL A 930 21.25 -22.38 11.50
C VAL A 930 21.63 -21.55 10.27
N ASP A 931 22.80 -21.81 9.68
CA ASP A 931 23.23 -21.15 8.44
C ASP A 931 22.60 -21.80 7.19
N ASP A 932 21.28 -21.71 7.12
CA ASP A 932 20.49 -22.09 5.96
C ASP A 932 19.43 -20.99 5.71
N PRO A 933 19.62 -20.07 4.76
CA PRO A 933 18.67 -18.98 4.52
C PRO A 933 17.31 -19.44 4.03
N ASP A 934 17.22 -20.63 3.42
CA ASP A 934 15.98 -21.20 2.88
C ASP A 934 15.24 -22.01 3.96
N SER A 935 15.97 -22.48 4.97
CA SER A 935 15.42 -23.11 6.16
C SER A 935 16.17 -22.72 7.43
N PRO A 936 15.90 -21.53 7.97
CA PRO A 936 16.76 -20.90 8.96
C PRO A 936 16.70 -21.54 10.34
N PHE A 937 15.83 -22.54 10.57
CA PHE A 937 15.69 -23.22 11.85
C PHE A 937 16.03 -24.70 11.73
N ASP A 938 16.60 -25.25 12.80
CA ASP A 938 16.77 -26.69 13.05
C ASP A 938 16.35 -27.01 14.50
N LEU A 939 16.17 -28.29 14.83
CA LEU A 939 15.93 -28.72 16.20
C LEU A 939 17.12 -28.40 17.10
N VAL A 940 16.83 -27.91 18.31
CA VAL A 940 17.85 -27.81 19.34
C VAL A 940 18.36 -29.22 19.66
N PRO A 941 19.68 -29.47 19.73
CA PRO A 941 20.22 -30.79 20.01
C PRO A 941 19.62 -31.42 21.28
N GLY A 942 19.15 -32.68 21.16
CA GLY A 942 18.51 -33.40 22.26
C GLY A 942 17.00 -33.16 22.40
N THR A 943 16.41 -32.32 21.55
CA THR A 943 14.95 -32.19 21.47
C THR A 943 14.31 -33.50 21.02
N VAL A 944 13.27 -33.92 21.74
CA VAL A 944 12.47 -35.10 21.41
C VAL A 944 11.18 -34.65 20.74
N CYS A 945 10.87 -35.24 19.59
CA CYS A 945 9.61 -34.99 18.90
C CYS A 945 8.42 -35.48 19.76
N PRO A 946 7.34 -34.69 19.85
CA PRO A 946 6.25 -34.89 20.79
C PRO A 946 5.49 -36.20 20.59
#